data_AF-A0A847P5D8-F1
#
_entry.id   AF-A0A847P5D8-F1
#
_cell.length_a   1.000
_cell.length_b   1.000
_cell.length_c   1.000
_cell.angle_alpha   90.00
_cell.angle_beta   90.00
_cell.angle_gamma   90.00
#
_symmetry.space_group_name_H-M   'P 1'
#
loop_
_entity.id
_entity.type
_entity.pdbx_description
1 polymer ?
#
loop_
_entity_poly.entity_id
_entity_poly.type
_entity_poly.pdbx_seq_one_letter_code
_entity_poly.pdbx_strand_id
1 'polypeptide(L)'
;MERLFLLLGLAVFLCLTSCSKDPVSPEKPVLYTVNVTATNGTVQLSPAGGSYSAGTIVTLTAVADTGYTFSGWSGDLTGTVNPAQISVTSNLTITALFTAKNTELPTDPESLTTINGIITSDTTWNSDITINGALDIQGNVVWSRKIKINVLQNAVINISSGGSLTIQEGVVVTLSTGAYIRSGYNSAATFVAAGTDSLPITFTKEATIQNWGYAGTAGILIYSNSTATTSLNYCIIEYATGGIYADGISPVITNCTIRNNAGYGIYFIGQAMPKDSASFIKNTITANGSYPISISSEGITRLSGDTHMEGNTTEGIEVRGGNVITSGTWRRHNQPYIFTRSTSTSIEAPAGVTITVNPGVICKFDNGNFIEVGYSSPGTFIVSGTDTLPVVFTRIEGIQNWGHGSGGILISSQATQNSAFNNCIIEYATSGLRIGNGSIVISNCRIRNNANYGVYFADGSGPKDTLSFIKDSITGNGGYPLSIHANEVVNLPGETFFSGNAKQLIEVRKGAVAKNGTWRKHMVPYFFNGAVNIGSEAGVTISVNPGTVLMFDQSAFLEIGYTQTASFIAHGTATDSIRFISGATAAYWGYDGTNGGGLWFGSKTAGNSSLQYCVIDSATAGIYVTDATLAISNCRITNNQQNGIVFYNASPKDSAGFLNNVITKNGAYGIKIPASKLGKLSGTGTVAGNALGGIFVEGNEVESSATWKKHDAPYIVKGTVAIGSEKGAPAVTIMPGAKFELLQEAYFEIGYSNAGALIANGTATDSIVFTSHNDGVFWGYSGDNAGGLWVGDGAATTTSFTYCIIEKATAGVYLDMAATVKNCTIRNNEGFGIVIADEGTDANVSDNVYSDNGSGDVSQYE
;
A
#
# COMPACT_ATOMS: atom_id res chain seq x y z
N MET A 1 -41.45 -11.41 5.33
CA MET A 1 -42.75 -11.97 4.91
C MET A 1 -42.51 -12.82 3.68
N GLU A 2 -43.04 -14.04 3.71
CA GLU A 2 -42.67 -15.16 2.85
C GLU A 2 -43.02 -14.97 1.36
N ARG A 3 -42.04 -15.37 0.53
CA ARG A 3 -42.13 -16.09 -0.77
C ARG A 3 -42.76 -15.43 -2.02
N LEU A 4 -42.19 -15.85 -3.17
CA LEU A 4 -42.62 -15.80 -4.59
C LEU A 4 -42.27 -14.52 -5.39
N PHE A 5 -41.80 -14.55 -6.65
CA PHE A 5 -41.46 -15.62 -7.61
C PHE A 5 -40.52 -15.05 -8.69
N LEU A 6 -39.73 -15.93 -9.29
CA LEU A 6 -38.82 -15.77 -10.42
C LEU A 6 -39.50 -16.29 -11.71
N LEU A 7 -39.17 -15.71 -12.87
CA LEU A 7 -39.18 -16.24 -14.27
C LEU A 7 -40.48 -16.33 -15.13
N LEU A 8 -40.41 -15.56 -16.23
CA LEU A 8 -40.78 -15.79 -17.65
C LEU A 8 -42.04 -16.59 -18.06
N GLY A 9 -42.93 -15.91 -18.80
CA GLY A 9 -43.17 -16.17 -20.24
C GLY A 9 -44.22 -17.21 -20.70
N LEU A 10 -45.31 -16.68 -21.29
CA LEU A 10 -46.14 -17.24 -22.40
C LEU A 10 -47.16 -18.37 -22.09
N ALA A 11 -48.47 -18.08 -22.21
CA ALA A 11 -49.45 -18.85 -23.02
C ALA A 11 -50.91 -18.38 -22.85
N VAL A 12 -51.49 -17.94 -23.96
CA VAL A 12 -52.84 -18.21 -24.51
C VAL A 12 -53.98 -18.65 -23.55
N PHE A 13 -54.97 -17.74 -23.44
CA PHE A 13 -56.43 -17.89 -23.52
C PHE A 13 -57.06 -19.30 -23.29
N LEU A 14 -57.99 -19.40 -22.33
CA LEU A 14 -59.16 -20.28 -22.47
C LEU A 14 -60.37 -19.88 -21.60
N CYS A 15 -61.53 -20.09 -22.21
CA CYS A 15 -62.86 -20.36 -21.63
C CYS A 15 -63.83 -19.19 -21.40
N LEU A 16 -64.73 -19.04 -22.38
CA LEU A 16 -66.15 -18.76 -22.15
C LEU A 16 -66.92 -20.10 -22.09
N THR A 17 -67.75 -20.29 -21.07
CA THR A 17 -69.00 -21.10 -21.10
C THR A 17 -69.95 -20.43 -20.09
N SER A 18 -71.24 -20.17 -20.32
CA SER A 18 -72.25 -20.98 -21.01
C SER A 18 -73.54 -20.20 -21.32
N CYS A 19 -74.18 -20.55 -22.46
CA CYS A 19 -75.63 -20.69 -22.75
C CYS A 19 -76.63 -19.58 -22.33
N SER A 20 -77.64 -19.19 -23.13
CA SER A 20 -78.36 -19.85 -24.23
C SER A 20 -79.37 -18.88 -24.84
N LYS A 21 -79.58 -18.96 -26.17
CA LYS A 21 -80.91 -19.05 -26.83
C LYS A 21 -80.72 -19.32 -28.34
N ASP A 22 -81.44 -20.32 -28.83
CA ASP A 22 -81.36 -20.96 -30.17
C ASP A 22 -82.02 -20.12 -31.31
N PRO A 23 -82.20 -20.62 -32.55
CA PRO A 23 -81.42 -20.18 -33.70
C PRO A 23 -82.28 -19.59 -34.82
N VAL A 24 -81.69 -18.71 -35.63
CA VAL A 24 -82.11 -18.55 -37.03
C VAL A 24 -80.99 -19.15 -37.86
N SER A 25 -81.26 -20.26 -38.56
CA SER A 25 -80.29 -20.89 -39.45
C SER A 25 -79.96 -19.92 -40.59
N PRO A 26 -78.74 -19.35 -40.67
CA PRO A 26 -78.31 -18.64 -41.85
C PRO A 26 -77.97 -19.68 -42.91
N GLU A 27 -78.50 -19.51 -44.11
CA GLU A 27 -78.08 -20.26 -45.29
C GLU A 27 -76.55 -20.21 -45.37
N LYS A 28 -75.90 -21.39 -45.37
CA LYS A 28 -74.44 -21.51 -45.37
C LYS A 28 -73.89 -20.71 -46.56
N PRO A 29 -73.08 -19.66 -46.35
CA PRO A 29 -72.61 -18.83 -47.44
C PRO A 29 -71.84 -19.69 -48.44
N VAL A 30 -72.23 -19.62 -49.71
CA VAL A 30 -71.49 -20.25 -50.80
C VAL A 30 -70.14 -19.55 -50.90
N LEU A 31 -69.10 -20.27 -50.52
CA LEU A 31 -67.72 -19.83 -50.63
C LEU A 31 -67.13 -20.35 -51.94
N TYR A 32 -66.35 -19.50 -52.59
CA TYR A 32 -65.57 -19.86 -53.75
C TYR A 32 -64.08 -19.69 -53.47
N THR A 33 -63.28 -20.62 -53.97
CA THR A 33 -61.82 -20.62 -53.81
C THR A 33 -61.16 -19.73 -54.85
N VAL A 34 -60.15 -18.96 -54.46
CA VAL A 34 -59.23 -18.26 -55.37
C VAL A 34 -57.86 -18.91 -55.22
N ASN A 35 -57.52 -19.77 -56.17
CA ASN A 35 -56.25 -20.46 -56.23
C ASN A 35 -55.27 -19.62 -57.04
N VAL A 36 -54.22 -19.13 -56.38
CA VAL A 36 -53.14 -18.39 -57.03
C VAL A 36 -51.91 -19.27 -57.18
N THR A 37 -51.31 -19.25 -58.36
CA THR A 37 -50.00 -19.86 -58.60
C THR A 37 -49.02 -18.80 -59.10
N ALA A 38 -47.78 -18.89 -58.64
CA ALA A 38 -46.70 -17.99 -59.02
C ALA A 38 -45.40 -18.79 -59.02
N THR A 39 -44.59 -18.60 -60.06
CA THR A 39 -43.22 -19.10 -60.13
C THR A 39 -42.30 -17.90 -60.31
N ASN A 40 -41.23 -17.80 -59.52
CA ASN A 40 -40.30 -16.67 -59.49
C ASN A 40 -40.90 -15.35 -58.96
N GLY A 41 -41.85 -15.48 -58.05
CA GLY A 41 -42.51 -14.39 -57.33
C GLY A 41 -43.61 -14.95 -56.43
N THR A 42 -44.32 -14.07 -55.73
CA THR A 42 -45.44 -14.40 -54.87
C THR A 42 -46.65 -13.54 -55.17
N VAL A 43 -47.84 -13.98 -54.77
CA VAL A 43 -49.10 -13.22 -54.90
C VAL A 43 -49.72 -13.05 -53.53
N GLN A 44 -49.95 -11.80 -53.15
CA GLN A 44 -50.64 -11.44 -51.92
C GLN A 44 -52.11 -11.12 -52.22
N LEU A 45 -53.02 -11.72 -51.43
CA LEU A 45 -54.45 -11.49 -51.53
C LEU A 45 -54.92 -10.56 -50.40
N SER A 46 -55.75 -9.58 -50.73
CA SER A 46 -56.41 -8.69 -49.76
C SER A 46 -57.91 -8.57 -50.07
N PRO A 47 -58.82 -9.11 -49.23
CA PRO A 47 -58.55 -9.82 -47.97
C PRO A 47 -57.76 -11.13 -48.19
N ALA A 48 -56.94 -11.54 -47.21
CA ALA A 48 -56.23 -12.82 -47.27
C ALA A 48 -57.16 -13.98 -46.92
N GLY A 49 -56.95 -15.18 -47.49
CA GLY A 49 -57.70 -16.38 -47.09
C GLY A 49 -57.98 -17.39 -48.19
N GLY A 50 -57.93 -17.00 -49.48
CA GLY A 50 -58.06 -17.92 -50.61
C GLY A 50 -59.45 -18.57 -50.78
N SER A 51 -60.42 -18.28 -49.90
CA SER A 51 -61.83 -18.65 -50.03
C SER A 51 -62.71 -17.50 -49.58
N TYR A 52 -63.65 -17.08 -50.43
CA TYR A 52 -64.43 -15.86 -50.23
C TYR A 52 -65.91 -16.09 -50.54
N SER A 53 -66.78 -15.35 -49.88
CA SER A 53 -68.21 -15.33 -50.22
C SER A 53 -68.42 -14.76 -51.62
N ALA A 54 -69.43 -15.27 -52.33
CA ALA A 54 -69.83 -14.76 -53.63
C ALA A 54 -70.00 -13.22 -53.63
N GLY A 55 -69.39 -12.53 -54.59
CA GLY A 55 -69.42 -11.07 -54.75
C GLY A 55 -68.30 -10.31 -54.02
N THR A 56 -67.43 -10.99 -53.26
CA THR A 56 -66.28 -10.35 -52.60
C THR A 56 -65.29 -9.84 -53.64
N ILE A 57 -64.86 -8.57 -53.53
CA ILE A 57 -63.76 -8.03 -54.34
C ILE A 57 -62.44 -8.31 -53.61
N VAL A 58 -61.54 -9.04 -54.27
CA VAL A 58 -60.21 -9.38 -53.77
C VAL A 58 -59.17 -8.63 -54.59
N THR A 59 -58.27 -7.94 -53.91
CA THR A 59 -57.10 -7.30 -54.52
C THR A 59 -55.93 -8.29 -54.51
N LEU A 60 -55.35 -8.54 -55.68
CA LEU A 60 -54.18 -9.38 -55.92
C LEU A 60 -52.97 -8.50 -56.20
N THR A 61 -51.94 -8.61 -55.37
CA THR A 61 -50.65 -7.93 -55.56
C THR A 61 -49.58 -8.96 -55.88
N ALA A 62 -49.05 -8.94 -57.11
CA ALA A 62 -47.89 -9.74 -57.49
C ALA A 62 -46.59 -9.05 -57.02
N VAL A 63 -45.77 -9.79 -56.27
CA VAL A 63 -44.46 -9.36 -55.77
C VAL A 63 -43.41 -10.24 -56.44
N ALA A 64 -42.56 -9.65 -57.30
CA ALA A 64 -41.53 -10.41 -58.01
C ALA A 64 -40.37 -10.79 -57.08
N ASP A 65 -39.82 -11.99 -57.24
CA ASP A 65 -38.58 -12.38 -56.57
C ASP A 65 -37.38 -11.63 -57.17
N THR A 66 -36.25 -11.65 -56.47
CA THR A 66 -35.02 -11.00 -56.94
C THR A 66 -34.61 -11.56 -58.31
N GLY A 67 -34.44 -10.68 -59.31
CA GLY A 67 -34.08 -11.07 -60.68
C GLY A 67 -35.24 -11.19 -61.66
N TYR A 68 -36.49 -10.99 -61.22
CA TYR A 68 -37.69 -11.08 -62.05
C TYR A 68 -38.51 -9.78 -62.03
N THR A 69 -39.39 -9.61 -63.01
CA THR A 69 -40.39 -8.55 -63.11
C THR A 69 -41.75 -9.17 -63.41
N PHE A 70 -42.80 -8.64 -62.78
CA PHE A 70 -44.17 -9.06 -63.09
C PHE A 70 -44.51 -8.73 -64.55
N SER A 71 -44.94 -9.74 -65.31
CA SER A 71 -45.23 -9.62 -66.74
C SER A 71 -46.71 -9.71 -67.09
N GLY A 72 -47.55 -10.15 -66.15
CA GLY A 72 -49.01 -10.16 -66.32
C GLY A 72 -49.70 -11.30 -65.57
N TRP A 73 -51.02 -11.29 -65.59
CA TRP A 73 -51.88 -12.34 -65.04
C TRP A 73 -52.38 -13.26 -66.16
N SER A 74 -52.60 -14.53 -65.84
CA SER A 74 -53.31 -15.48 -66.71
C SER A 74 -54.29 -16.36 -65.91
N GLY A 75 -55.22 -17.02 -66.60
CA GLY A 75 -56.33 -17.75 -65.99
C GLY A 75 -57.57 -16.85 -65.90
N ASP A 76 -58.25 -16.86 -64.75
CA ASP A 76 -59.48 -16.09 -64.55
C ASP A 76 -59.26 -14.58 -64.33
N LEU A 77 -58.00 -14.15 -64.25
CA LEU A 77 -57.56 -12.76 -64.30
C LEU A 77 -56.52 -12.62 -65.42
N THR A 78 -56.67 -11.61 -66.27
CA THR A 78 -55.77 -11.36 -67.40
C THR A 78 -55.31 -9.90 -67.45
N GLY A 79 -54.18 -9.64 -68.08
CA GLY A 79 -53.63 -8.28 -68.25
C GLY A 79 -52.46 -7.99 -67.32
N THR A 80 -51.96 -6.75 -67.35
CA THR A 80 -50.68 -6.37 -66.70
C THR A 80 -50.83 -5.45 -65.50
N VAL A 81 -52.06 -5.13 -65.09
CA VAL A 81 -52.35 -4.25 -63.95
C VAL A 81 -51.93 -4.92 -62.64
N ASN A 82 -51.14 -4.25 -61.81
CA ASN A 82 -50.69 -4.76 -60.51
C ASN A 82 -50.52 -3.60 -59.50
N PRO A 83 -51.26 -3.59 -58.37
CA PRO A 83 -52.25 -4.57 -57.92
C PRO A 83 -53.50 -4.62 -58.81
N ALA A 84 -54.10 -5.81 -58.97
CA ALA A 84 -55.35 -6.03 -59.71
C ALA A 84 -56.51 -6.39 -58.77
N GLN A 85 -57.74 -6.05 -59.14
CA GLN A 85 -58.94 -6.43 -58.37
C GLN A 85 -59.81 -7.40 -59.16
N ILE A 86 -60.37 -8.40 -58.49
CA ILE A 86 -61.31 -9.36 -59.08
C ILE A 86 -62.50 -9.59 -58.15
N SER A 87 -63.70 -9.71 -58.72
CA SER A 87 -64.91 -10.09 -57.98
C SER A 87 -65.08 -11.61 -58.00
N VAL A 88 -65.17 -12.21 -56.81
CA VAL A 88 -65.26 -13.66 -56.63
C VAL A 88 -66.70 -14.13 -56.81
N THR A 89 -67.06 -14.57 -58.01
CA THR A 89 -68.42 -15.06 -58.34
C THR A 89 -68.49 -16.56 -58.58
N SER A 90 -67.33 -17.24 -58.68
CA SER A 90 -67.15 -18.69 -58.79
C SER A 90 -65.74 -19.07 -58.33
N ASN A 91 -65.35 -20.35 -58.36
CA ASN A 91 -63.98 -20.76 -58.06
C ASN A 91 -63.02 -20.23 -59.15
N LEU A 92 -61.99 -19.49 -58.75
CA LEU A 92 -61.04 -18.84 -59.65
C LEU A 92 -59.65 -19.49 -59.55
N THR A 93 -58.99 -19.64 -60.68
CA THR A 93 -57.59 -20.06 -60.81
C THR A 93 -56.81 -18.98 -61.56
N ILE A 94 -55.87 -18.34 -60.86
CA ILE A 94 -55.11 -17.18 -61.35
C ILE A 94 -53.62 -17.51 -61.26
N THR A 95 -52.88 -17.16 -62.30
CA THR A 95 -51.43 -17.31 -62.34
C THR A 95 -50.78 -15.94 -62.49
N ALA A 96 -49.85 -15.60 -61.60
CA ALA A 96 -48.96 -14.46 -61.81
C ALA A 96 -47.77 -14.90 -62.66
N LEU A 97 -47.61 -14.26 -63.81
CA LEU A 97 -46.49 -14.46 -64.71
C LEU A 97 -45.40 -13.46 -64.36
N PHE A 98 -44.18 -13.97 -64.24
CA PHE A 98 -42.97 -13.17 -64.03
C PHE A 98 -41.98 -13.47 -65.14
N THR A 99 -41.44 -12.44 -65.77
CA THR A 99 -40.32 -12.55 -66.71
C THR A 99 -39.03 -12.27 -65.96
N ALA A 100 -37.96 -13.01 -66.27
CA ALA A 100 -36.64 -12.65 -65.79
C ALA A 100 -36.33 -11.21 -66.23
N LYS A 101 -35.76 -10.39 -65.35
CA LYS A 101 -35.19 -9.12 -65.76
C LYS A 101 -34.09 -9.45 -66.76
N ASN A 102 -34.26 -9.05 -68.02
CA ASN A 102 -33.14 -8.94 -68.94
C ASN A 102 -32.25 -7.79 -68.45
N THR A 103 -31.47 -8.06 -67.41
CA THR A 103 -30.17 -7.42 -67.30
C THR A 103 -29.38 -8.02 -68.44
N GLU A 104 -28.99 -7.20 -69.41
CA GLU A 104 -27.77 -7.49 -70.18
C GLU A 104 -26.66 -7.71 -69.15
N LEU A 105 -26.46 -8.98 -68.80
CA LEU A 105 -25.20 -9.46 -68.29
C LEU A 105 -24.25 -9.35 -69.48
N PRO A 106 -23.08 -8.69 -69.32
CA PRO A 106 -22.00 -8.90 -70.24
C PRO A 106 -21.72 -10.41 -70.25
N THR A 107 -21.95 -11.02 -71.40
CA THR A 107 -21.63 -12.42 -71.66
C THR A 107 -20.24 -12.46 -72.27
N ASP A 108 -19.21 -12.43 -71.42
CA ASP A 108 -17.97 -13.23 -71.49
C ASP A 108 -17.02 -12.82 -70.34
N PRO A 109 -16.45 -13.76 -69.55
CA PRO A 109 -15.26 -13.50 -68.75
C PRO A 109 -14.00 -13.48 -69.62
N GLU A 110 -13.83 -12.47 -70.46
CA GLU A 110 -12.51 -12.13 -71.02
C GLU A 110 -12.04 -10.76 -70.49
N SER A 111 -11.05 -10.88 -69.59
CA SER A 111 -10.37 -9.82 -68.84
C SER A 111 -11.21 -9.13 -67.76
N LEU A 112 -11.06 -9.59 -66.51
CA LEU A 112 -10.99 -8.62 -65.42
C LEU A 112 -9.93 -7.60 -65.83
N THR A 113 -10.25 -6.29 -65.81
CA THR A 113 -9.24 -5.25 -66.05
C THR A 113 -8.08 -5.54 -65.12
N THR A 114 -6.98 -6.02 -65.70
CA THR A 114 -5.80 -6.41 -64.95
C THR A 114 -4.93 -5.17 -64.82
N ILE A 115 -4.74 -4.72 -63.59
CA ILE A 115 -4.07 -3.48 -63.27
C ILE A 115 -2.73 -3.81 -62.62
N ASN A 116 -1.68 -3.12 -63.07
CA ASN A 116 -0.37 -3.05 -62.44
C ASN A 116 0.30 -1.70 -62.82
N GLY A 117 1.47 -1.44 -62.28
CA GLY A 117 2.22 -0.21 -62.56
C GLY A 117 1.82 0.95 -61.65
N ILE A 118 1.86 2.18 -62.16
CA ILE A 118 1.68 3.40 -61.37
C ILE A 118 0.41 4.13 -61.81
N ILE A 119 -0.44 4.52 -60.87
CA ILE A 119 -1.62 5.39 -61.09
C ILE A 119 -1.30 6.78 -60.55
N THR A 120 -1.10 7.75 -61.43
CA THR A 120 -0.81 9.16 -61.04
C THR A 120 -2.02 10.09 -61.15
N SER A 121 -3.05 9.72 -61.92
CA SER A 121 -4.29 10.49 -62.08
C SER A 121 -5.40 10.01 -61.16
N ASP A 122 -6.32 10.92 -60.83
CA ASP A 122 -7.55 10.58 -60.12
C ASP A 122 -8.35 9.53 -60.91
N THR A 123 -8.71 8.43 -60.25
CA THR A 123 -9.28 7.25 -60.90
C THR A 123 -10.37 6.63 -60.04
N THR A 124 -11.55 6.40 -60.62
CA THR A 124 -12.65 5.71 -59.94
C THR A 124 -12.97 4.40 -60.66
N TRP A 125 -12.88 3.29 -59.95
CA TRP A 125 -13.22 1.96 -60.45
C TRP A 125 -14.66 1.60 -60.07
N ASN A 126 -15.51 1.38 -61.06
CA ASN A 126 -16.94 1.09 -60.91
C ASN A 126 -17.33 -0.36 -61.22
N SER A 127 -16.35 -1.21 -61.53
CA SER A 127 -16.53 -2.62 -61.88
C SER A 127 -15.45 -3.47 -61.22
N ASP A 128 -15.62 -4.78 -61.21
CA ASP A 128 -14.64 -5.72 -60.68
C ASP A 128 -13.28 -5.56 -61.39
N ILE A 129 -12.18 -5.64 -60.63
CA ILE A 129 -10.81 -5.51 -61.15
C ILE A 129 -9.89 -6.61 -60.62
N THR A 130 -8.83 -6.92 -61.37
CA THR A 130 -7.73 -7.80 -60.91
C THR A 130 -6.43 -7.02 -60.82
N ILE A 131 -5.65 -7.25 -59.78
CA ILE A 131 -4.34 -6.65 -59.59
C ILE A 131 -3.29 -7.76 -59.67
N ASN A 132 -2.37 -7.64 -60.65
CA ASN A 132 -1.34 -8.64 -60.92
C ASN A 132 0.06 -7.99 -60.94
N GLY A 133 0.76 -8.09 -59.81
CA GLY A 133 2.05 -7.47 -59.59
C GLY A 133 1.96 -6.21 -58.72
N ALA A 134 2.97 -5.35 -58.80
CA ALA A 134 3.00 -4.10 -58.04
C ALA A 134 2.05 -3.07 -58.65
N LEU A 135 1.17 -2.50 -57.82
CA LEU A 135 0.32 -1.36 -58.12
C LEU A 135 0.68 -0.21 -57.17
N ASP A 136 1.19 0.89 -57.71
CA ASP A 136 1.55 2.09 -56.95
C ASP A 136 0.54 3.22 -57.21
N ILE A 137 -0.20 3.61 -56.17
CA ILE A 137 -1.24 4.63 -56.18
C ILE A 137 -0.63 5.94 -55.72
N GLN A 138 -0.43 6.85 -56.67
CA GLN A 138 0.10 8.21 -56.46
C GLN A 138 -0.96 9.30 -56.70
N GLY A 139 -2.06 9.00 -57.41
CA GLY A 139 -3.25 9.86 -57.55
C GLY A 139 -4.37 9.52 -56.54
N ASN A 140 -5.55 10.13 -56.69
CA ASN A 140 -6.72 9.79 -55.86
C ASN A 140 -7.52 8.64 -56.48
N VAL A 141 -7.44 7.45 -55.89
CA VAL A 141 -8.12 6.25 -56.35
C VAL A 141 -9.35 5.97 -55.48
N VAL A 142 -10.49 5.72 -56.11
CA VAL A 142 -11.72 5.28 -55.46
C VAL A 142 -12.13 3.90 -55.99
N TRP A 143 -12.33 2.95 -55.08
CA TRP A 143 -13.04 1.71 -55.37
C TRP A 143 -14.50 1.88 -54.99
N SER A 144 -15.36 1.95 -56.00
CA SER A 144 -16.79 2.19 -55.80
C SER A 144 -17.47 1.02 -55.10
N ARG A 145 -18.55 1.34 -54.40
CA ARG A 145 -19.31 0.37 -53.60
C ARG A 145 -19.64 -0.93 -54.35
N LYS A 146 -19.66 -2.04 -53.60
CA LYS A 146 -20.12 -3.38 -54.06
C LYS A 146 -19.36 -4.01 -55.23
N ILE A 147 -18.12 -3.60 -55.50
CA ILE A 147 -17.24 -4.27 -56.49
C ILE A 147 -16.32 -5.28 -55.83
N LYS A 148 -15.79 -6.21 -56.62
CA LYS A 148 -14.78 -7.19 -56.21
C LYS A 148 -13.39 -6.80 -56.72
N ILE A 149 -12.40 -6.92 -55.86
CA ILE A 149 -10.99 -6.65 -56.16
C ILE A 149 -10.22 -7.94 -55.93
N ASN A 150 -9.71 -8.54 -57.01
CA ASN A 150 -8.90 -9.77 -56.91
C ASN A 150 -7.42 -9.42 -56.96
N VAL A 151 -6.67 -9.72 -55.90
CA VAL A 151 -5.25 -9.39 -55.78
C VAL A 151 -4.44 -10.69 -55.86
N LEU A 152 -3.69 -10.85 -56.94
CA LEU A 152 -2.99 -12.11 -57.25
C LEU A 152 -1.74 -12.32 -56.37
N GLN A 153 -1.17 -13.52 -56.44
CA GLN A 153 -0.06 -13.95 -55.59
C GLN A 153 1.11 -12.96 -55.62
N ASN A 154 1.62 -12.59 -54.45
CA ASN A 154 2.72 -11.61 -54.27
C ASN A 154 2.45 -10.21 -54.85
N ALA A 155 1.23 -9.88 -55.26
CA ALA A 155 0.88 -8.55 -55.72
C ALA A 155 0.86 -7.56 -54.55
N VAL A 156 1.31 -6.33 -54.80
CA VAL A 156 1.47 -5.30 -53.76
C VAL A 156 0.69 -4.08 -54.16
N ILE A 157 -0.23 -3.65 -53.30
CA ILE A 157 -0.91 -2.36 -53.44
C ILE A 157 -0.19 -1.36 -52.56
N ASN A 158 0.55 -0.44 -53.17
CA ASN A 158 1.31 0.59 -52.49
C ASN A 158 0.61 1.93 -52.67
N ILE A 159 0.29 2.64 -51.58
CA ILE A 159 -0.23 4.01 -51.63
C ILE A 159 0.93 4.93 -51.24
N SER A 160 1.30 5.85 -52.14
CA SER A 160 2.54 6.61 -52.03
C SER A 160 2.41 8.00 -52.68
N SER A 161 3.48 8.79 -52.59
CA SER A 161 3.64 10.08 -53.29
C SER A 161 2.49 11.09 -53.16
N GLY A 162 1.79 11.11 -52.02
CA GLY A 162 0.62 11.98 -51.77
C GLY A 162 -0.71 11.40 -52.24
N GLY A 163 -0.70 10.22 -52.87
CA GLY A 163 -1.87 9.53 -53.37
C GLY A 163 -2.82 9.06 -52.27
N SER A 164 -4.05 8.75 -52.68
CA SER A 164 -5.08 8.24 -51.79
C SER A 164 -5.78 7.01 -52.37
N LEU A 165 -6.15 6.07 -51.50
CA LEU A 165 -7.07 4.98 -51.83
C LEU A 165 -8.28 5.08 -50.91
N THR A 166 -9.45 5.32 -51.50
CA THR A 166 -10.75 5.28 -50.81
C THR A 166 -11.53 4.06 -51.26
N ILE A 167 -11.83 3.17 -50.33
CA ILE A 167 -12.67 1.99 -50.54
C ILE A 167 -14.05 2.28 -49.96
N GLN A 168 -15.08 2.22 -50.80
CA GLN A 168 -16.46 2.44 -50.39
C GLN A 168 -17.11 1.16 -49.85
N GLU A 169 -18.26 1.33 -49.21
CA GLU A 169 -19.04 0.25 -48.61
C GLU A 169 -19.32 -0.95 -49.52
N GLY A 170 -19.30 -2.15 -48.95
CA GLY A 170 -19.62 -3.41 -49.64
C GLY A 170 -18.57 -3.91 -50.63
N VAL A 171 -17.40 -3.27 -50.74
CA VAL A 171 -16.29 -3.78 -51.54
C VAL A 171 -15.72 -5.06 -50.93
N VAL A 172 -15.46 -6.06 -51.76
CA VAL A 172 -14.81 -7.32 -51.36
C VAL A 172 -13.43 -7.41 -52.02
N VAL A 173 -12.39 -7.41 -51.20
CA VAL A 173 -11.00 -7.54 -51.61
C VAL A 173 -10.54 -8.96 -51.30
N THR A 174 -10.30 -9.74 -52.34
CA THR A 174 -9.82 -11.12 -52.24
C THR A 174 -8.32 -11.14 -52.53
N LEU A 175 -7.51 -11.51 -51.54
CA LEU A 175 -6.05 -11.47 -51.63
C LEU A 175 -5.44 -12.87 -51.63
N SER A 176 -4.48 -13.07 -52.53
CA SER A 176 -3.69 -14.31 -52.65
C SER A 176 -2.53 -14.38 -51.66
N THR A 177 -1.91 -15.56 -51.53
CA THR A 177 -0.70 -15.75 -50.71
C THR A 177 0.39 -14.73 -51.07
N GLY A 178 0.97 -14.09 -50.05
CA GLY A 178 1.99 -13.06 -50.22
C GLY A 178 1.48 -11.69 -50.73
N ALA A 179 0.19 -11.56 -51.06
CA ALA A 179 -0.38 -10.28 -51.46
C ALA A 179 -0.68 -9.39 -50.25
N TYR A 180 -0.41 -8.09 -50.34
CA TYR A 180 -0.64 -7.16 -49.23
C TYR A 180 -0.90 -5.73 -49.69
N ILE A 181 -1.45 -4.94 -48.77
CA ILE A 181 -1.70 -3.51 -48.95
C ILE A 181 -0.75 -2.75 -48.03
N ARG A 182 -0.05 -1.74 -48.55
CA ARG A 182 0.72 -0.81 -47.74
C ARG A 182 0.42 0.63 -48.06
N SER A 183 0.41 1.48 -47.03
CA SER A 183 0.25 2.92 -47.12
C SER A 183 1.42 3.61 -46.42
N GLY A 184 1.96 4.68 -47.01
CA GLY A 184 2.81 5.62 -46.28
C GLY A 184 4.23 5.14 -46.00
N TYR A 185 4.77 4.18 -46.76
CA TYR A 185 6.06 3.57 -46.46
C TYR A 185 7.23 4.57 -46.57
N ASN A 186 7.36 5.27 -47.70
CA ASN A 186 8.45 6.22 -47.96
C ASN A 186 7.99 7.66 -48.23
N SER A 187 6.68 7.89 -48.27
CA SER A 187 6.09 9.14 -48.76
C SER A 187 4.66 9.28 -48.25
N ALA A 188 4.14 10.51 -48.21
CA ALA A 188 2.75 10.78 -47.81
C ALA A 188 1.75 9.88 -48.53
N ALA A 189 0.73 9.39 -47.82
CA ALA A 189 -0.30 8.52 -48.40
C ALA A 189 -1.57 8.53 -47.55
N THR A 190 -2.74 8.43 -48.16
CA THR A 190 -4.03 8.34 -47.44
C THR A 190 -4.74 7.04 -47.75
N PHE A 191 -5.06 6.24 -46.73
CA PHE A 191 -5.84 5.00 -46.91
C PHE A 191 -7.17 5.09 -46.14
N VAL A 192 -8.29 5.08 -46.84
CA VAL A 192 -9.63 5.20 -46.25
C VAL A 192 -10.47 4.01 -46.68
N ALA A 193 -10.88 3.17 -45.74
CA ALA A 193 -11.87 2.12 -45.94
C ALA A 193 -13.15 2.49 -45.19
N ALA A 194 -14.15 2.98 -45.92
CA ALA A 194 -15.38 3.56 -45.38
C ALA A 194 -16.58 2.62 -45.58
N GLY A 195 -16.61 1.53 -44.82
CA GLY A 195 -17.73 0.59 -44.80
C GLY A 195 -18.92 1.10 -43.98
N THR A 196 -20.02 0.35 -44.05
CA THR A 196 -21.20 0.54 -43.20
C THR A 196 -21.65 -0.80 -42.60
N ASP A 197 -22.51 -0.76 -41.58
CA ASP A 197 -23.02 -1.97 -40.90
C ASP A 197 -23.74 -2.93 -41.87
N SER A 198 -24.52 -2.37 -42.81
CA SER A 198 -25.23 -3.15 -43.82
C SER A 198 -24.34 -3.59 -44.99
N LEU A 199 -23.21 -2.92 -45.21
CA LEU A 199 -22.29 -3.15 -46.31
C LEU A 199 -20.83 -3.02 -45.83
N PRO A 200 -20.34 -4.00 -45.05
CA PRO A 200 -18.97 -3.99 -44.59
C PRO A 200 -18.01 -4.17 -45.76
N ILE A 201 -16.81 -3.60 -45.64
CA ILE A 201 -15.70 -3.86 -46.56
C ILE A 201 -15.01 -5.15 -46.11
N THR A 202 -14.81 -6.11 -46.99
CA THR A 202 -14.23 -7.41 -46.62
C THR A 202 -12.87 -7.60 -47.27
N PHE A 203 -11.82 -7.80 -46.47
CA PHE A 203 -10.50 -8.25 -46.88
C PHE A 203 -10.35 -9.71 -46.48
N THR A 204 -10.33 -10.61 -47.46
CA THR A 204 -10.33 -12.06 -47.24
C THR A 204 -9.47 -12.75 -48.28
N LYS A 205 -9.37 -14.08 -48.19
CA LYS A 205 -8.69 -14.94 -49.16
C LYS A 205 -9.68 -15.78 -49.95
N GLU A 206 -9.26 -16.32 -51.09
CA GLU A 206 -9.97 -17.45 -51.71
C GLU A 206 -9.88 -18.69 -50.81
N ALA A 207 -10.89 -19.56 -50.84
CA ALA A 207 -11.03 -20.65 -49.87
C ALA A 207 -9.85 -21.66 -49.87
N THR A 208 -9.17 -21.83 -51.01
CA THR A 208 -8.16 -22.88 -51.23
C THR A 208 -6.72 -22.44 -51.04
N ILE A 209 -6.47 -21.17 -50.74
CA ILE A 209 -5.11 -20.60 -50.67
C ILE A 209 -4.60 -20.45 -49.23
N GLN A 210 -3.27 -20.39 -49.06
CA GLN A 210 -2.65 -20.02 -47.78
C GLN A 210 -2.98 -18.57 -47.43
N ASN A 211 -2.78 -18.21 -46.16
CA ASN A 211 -3.04 -16.86 -45.68
C ASN A 211 -2.33 -15.78 -46.52
N TRP A 212 -3.03 -14.67 -46.76
CA TRP A 212 -2.50 -13.52 -47.48
C TRP A 212 -1.66 -12.64 -46.56
N GLY A 213 -0.95 -11.67 -47.10
CA GLY A 213 -0.15 -10.71 -46.33
C GLY A 213 1.35 -10.91 -46.47
N TYR A 214 2.09 -9.93 -45.97
CA TYR A 214 3.55 -9.96 -45.94
C TYR A 214 4.01 -10.98 -44.90
N ALA A 215 4.96 -11.83 -45.29
CA ALA A 215 5.40 -12.97 -44.48
C ALA A 215 5.88 -12.50 -43.10
N GLY A 216 5.24 -13.02 -42.04
CA GLY A 216 5.62 -12.74 -40.65
C GLY A 216 5.26 -11.34 -40.11
N THR A 217 4.46 -10.53 -40.83
CA THR A 217 4.09 -9.18 -40.36
C THR A 217 2.58 -8.95 -40.32
N ALA A 218 1.94 -8.60 -41.44
CA ALA A 218 0.51 -8.40 -41.55
C ALA A 218 0.03 -8.35 -43.00
N GLY A 219 -1.29 -8.34 -43.17
CA GLY A 219 -1.99 -8.12 -44.43
C GLY A 219 -2.09 -6.64 -44.81
N ILE A 220 -2.52 -5.78 -43.89
CA ILE A 220 -2.62 -4.33 -44.09
C ILE A 220 -1.50 -3.64 -43.32
N LEU A 221 -0.62 -2.91 -44.01
CA LEU A 221 0.50 -2.18 -43.42
C LEU A 221 0.31 -0.67 -43.55
N ILE A 222 0.31 0.03 -42.43
CA ILE A 222 0.11 1.49 -42.35
C ILE A 222 1.37 2.08 -41.71
N TYR A 223 2.18 2.77 -42.51
CA TYR A 223 3.48 3.28 -42.08
C TYR A 223 3.44 4.77 -41.73
N SER A 224 4.56 5.27 -41.21
CA SER A 224 4.65 6.57 -40.53
C SER A 224 4.35 7.78 -41.41
N ASN A 225 4.44 7.66 -42.74
CA ASN A 225 4.08 8.76 -43.65
C ASN A 225 2.60 8.73 -44.06
N SER A 226 1.79 7.79 -43.56
CA SER A 226 0.34 7.84 -43.76
C SER A 226 -0.25 9.08 -43.09
N THR A 227 -1.24 9.69 -43.74
CA THR A 227 -1.92 10.89 -43.23
C THR A 227 -2.81 10.55 -42.04
N ALA A 228 -3.06 11.53 -41.17
CA ALA A 228 -3.94 11.39 -40.01
C ALA A 228 -5.42 11.10 -40.36
N THR A 229 -5.81 11.22 -41.63
CA THR A 229 -7.14 10.85 -42.15
C THR A 229 -7.26 9.37 -42.50
N THR A 230 -6.15 8.61 -42.44
CA THR A 230 -6.14 7.17 -42.67
C THR A 230 -7.07 6.48 -41.67
N SER A 231 -8.06 5.75 -42.20
CA SER A 231 -9.16 5.21 -41.40
C SER A 231 -9.71 3.90 -41.96
N LEU A 232 -10.12 3.01 -41.07
CA LEU A 232 -10.82 1.76 -41.35
C LEU A 232 -12.10 1.74 -40.52
N ASN A 233 -13.24 1.71 -41.20
CA ASN A 233 -14.56 1.69 -40.57
C ASN A 233 -15.39 0.54 -41.18
N TYR A 234 -16.05 -0.26 -40.34
CA TYR A 234 -16.84 -1.44 -40.76
C TYR A 234 -16.08 -2.36 -41.73
N CYS A 235 -14.81 -2.63 -41.43
CA CYS A 235 -13.99 -3.56 -42.19
C CYS A 235 -13.99 -4.95 -41.55
N ILE A 236 -14.08 -6.00 -42.36
CA ILE A 236 -13.82 -7.38 -41.97
C ILE A 236 -12.44 -7.75 -42.52
N ILE A 237 -11.50 -8.10 -41.65
CA ILE A 237 -10.12 -8.46 -42.03
C ILE A 237 -9.84 -9.86 -41.52
N GLU A 238 -9.69 -10.81 -42.44
CA GLU A 238 -9.57 -12.22 -42.08
C GLU A 238 -8.60 -13.02 -42.94
N TYR A 239 -8.04 -14.08 -42.33
CA TYR A 239 -7.12 -15.03 -42.95
C TYR A 239 -5.81 -14.43 -43.48
N ALA A 240 -5.31 -13.35 -42.87
CA ALA A 240 -4.00 -12.78 -43.15
C ALA A 240 -2.88 -13.44 -42.31
N THR A 241 -1.62 -13.16 -42.63
CA THR A 241 -0.44 -13.49 -41.79
C THR A 241 -0.46 -12.72 -40.46
N GLY A 242 -1.14 -11.58 -40.43
CA GLY A 242 -1.51 -10.74 -39.28
C GLY A 242 -2.52 -9.70 -39.78
N GLY A 243 -3.46 -9.21 -38.97
CA GLY A 243 -4.54 -8.36 -39.48
C GLY A 243 -4.05 -6.99 -39.96
N ILE A 244 -3.75 -6.11 -39.01
CA ILE A 244 -3.27 -4.74 -39.27
C ILE A 244 -1.92 -4.55 -38.60
N TYR A 245 -0.97 -3.97 -39.32
CA TYR A 245 0.31 -3.48 -38.79
C TYR A 245 0.37 -1.97 -38.95
N ALA A 246 0.59 -1.25 -37.85
CA ALA A 246 0.70 0.20 -37.84
C ALA A 246 2.05 0.62 -37.25
N ASP A 247 2.80 1.48 -37.94
CA ASP A 247 4.14 1.94 -37.55
C ASP A 247 4.23 3.47 -37.55
N GLY A 248 4.52 4.05 -36.39
CA GLY A 248 4.70 5.50 -36.21
C GLY A 248 3.45 6.39 -36.41
N ILE A 249 2.26 5.83 -36.62
CA ILE A 249 1.03 6.56 -36.97
C ILE A 249 -0.18 6.16 -36.11
N SER A 250 -1.16 7.05 -36.00
CA SER A 250 -2.42 6.84 -35.28
C SER A 250 -3.62 6.70 -36.23
N PRO A 251 -3.84 5.52 -36.85
CA PRO A 251 -5.00 5.30 -37.71
C PRO A 251 -6.30 5.27 -36.89
N VAL A 252 -7.40 5.70 -37.50
CA VAL A 252 -8.75 5.54 -36.94
C VAL A 252 -9.25 4.14 -37.31
N ILE A 253 -9.58 3.30 -36.33
CA ILE A 253 -10.07 1.94 -36.55
C ILE A 253 -11.36 1.76 -35.75
N THR A 254 -12.50 1.72 -36.43
CA THR A 254 -13.80 1.70 -35.77
C THR A 254 -14.74 0.66 -36.37
N ASN A 255 -15.57 0.03 -35.54
CA ASN A 255 -16.57 -0.96 -35.98
C ASN A 255 -16.00 -2.12 -36.83
N CYS A 256 -14.70 -2.41 -36.71
CA CYS A 256 -14.04 -3.42 -37.53
C CYS A 256 -14.08 -4.80 -36.87
N THR A 257 -14.19 -5.86 -37.68
CA THR A 257 -14.03 -7.26 -37.27
C THR A 257 -12.71 -7.80 -37.81
N ILE A 258 -11.78 -8.16 -36.92
CA ILE A 258 -10.44 -8.64 -37.26
C ILE A 258 -10.29 -10.05 -36.69
N ARG A 259 -10.32 -11.06 -37.57
CA ARG A 259 -10.45 -12.45 -37.13
C ARG A 259 -9.73 -13.47 -37.98
N ASN A 260 -9.48 -14.66 -37.42
CA ASN A 260 -8.90 -15.79 -38.16
C ASN A 260 -7.55 -15.49 -38.84
N ASN A 261 -6.81 -14.47 -38.37
CA ASN A 261 -5.48 -14.17 -38.88
C ASN A 261 -4.45 -15.08 -38.18
N ALA A 262 -3.39 -15.49 -38.88
CA ALA A 262 -2.39 -16.40 -38.32
C ALA A 262 -1.54 -15.77 -37.20
N GLY A 263 -1.37 -14.45 -37.21
CA GLY A 263 -0.58 -13.71 -36.24
C GLY A 263 -1.43 -12.85 -35.33
N TYR A 264 -0.96 -11.63 -35.07
CA TYR A 264 -1.70 -10.63 -34.30
C TYR A 264 -2.96 -10.16 -35.04
N GLY A 265 -3.98 -9.76 -34.28
CA GLY A 265 -5.09 -8.99 -34.83
C GLY A 265 -4.59 -7.61 -35.30
N ILE A 266 -4.07 -6.81 -34.36
CA ILE A 266 -3.45 -5.52 -34.63
C ILE A 266 -2.08 -5.42 -33.95
N TYR A 267 -1.07 -5.01 -34.72
CA TYR A 267 0.28 -4.79 -34.22
C TYR A 267 0.67 -3.32 -34.40
N PHE A 268 0.61 -2.55 -33.32
CA PHE A 268 1.16 -1.19 -33.29
C PHE A 268 2.66 -1.25 -32.99
N ILE A 269 3.50 -0.45 -33.63
CA ILE A 269 4.94 -0.33 -33.36
C ILE A 269 5.47 1.09 -33.61
N GLY A 270 6.69 1.36 -33.12
CA GLY A 270 7.24 2.69 -33.10
C GLY A 270 6.36 3.59 -32.23
N GLN A 271 5.95 4.72 -32.79
CA GLN A 271 5.03 5.66 -32.15
C GLN A 271 3.54 5.38 -32.50
N ALA A 272 3.24 4.26 -33.16
CA ALA A 272 1.86 3.94 -33.51
C ALA A 272 1.03 3.59 -32.28
N MET A 273 -0.17 4.16 -32.23
CA MET A 273 -1.18 3.95 -31.19
C MET A 273 -2.46 4.64 -31.65
N PRO A 274 -3.65 4.32 -31.11
CA PRO A 274 -4.84 5.15 -31.32
C PRO A 274 -4.56 6.63 -31.01
N LYS A 275 -5.24 7.55 -31.69
CA LYS A 275 -5.10 8.99 -31.40
C LYS A 275 -5.72 9.33 -30.04
N ASP A 276 -6.88 8.75 -29.79
CA ASP A 276 -7.69 8.88 -28.59
C ASP A 276 -8.66 7.69 -28.51
N SER A 277 -9.43 7.60 -27.42
CA SER A 277 -10.38 6.51 -27.25
C SER A 277 -11.56 6.54 -28.23
N ALA A 278 -11.80 7.63 -28.96
CA ALA A 278 -12.85 7.69 -29.99
C ALA A 278 -12.34 7.20 -31.35
N SER A 279 -11.03 7.25 -31.58
CA SER A 279 -10.38 6.72 -32.79
C SER A 279 -10.27 5.20 -32.84
N PHE A 280 -10.59 4.50 -31.75
CA PHE A 280 -10.49 3.05 -31.66
C PHE A 280 -11.69 2.48 -30.91
N ILE A 281 -12.87 2.38 -31.55
CA ILE A 281 -14.13 2.00 -30.87
C ILE A 281 -14.87 0.86 -31.55
N LYS A 282 -15.61 0.08 -30.76
CA LYS A 282 -16.54 -0.97 -31.21
C LYS A 282 -15.92 -2.02 -32.14
N ASN A 283 -14.62 -2.27 -31.99
CA ASN A 283 -13.96 -3.30 -32.78
C ASN A 283 -14.22 -4.68 -32.16
N THR A 284 -14.15 -5.72 -32.99
CA THR A 284 -14.20 -7.12 -32.58
C THR A 284 -12.93 -7.81 -33.10
N ILE A 285 -12.05 -8.25 -32.19
CA ILE A 285 -10.77 -8.86 -32.52
C ILE A 285 -10.72 -10.25 -31.91
N THR A 286 -10.92 -11.30 -32.69
CA THR A 286 -11.18 -12.65 -32.18
C THR A 286 -10.56 -13.73 -33.08
N ALA A 287 -10.30 -14.92 -32.55
CA ALA A 287 -9.81 -16.08 -33.32
C ALA A 287 -8.51 -15.83 -34.10
N ASN A 288 -7.66 -14.90 -33.65
CA ASN A 288 -6.33 -14.70 -34.24
C ASN A 288 -5.30 -15.64 -33.59
N GLY A 289 -4.23 -15.96 -34.32
CA GLY A 289 -3.19 -16.92 -33.93
C GLY A 289 -2.20 -16.42 -32.87
N SER A 290 -2.30 -15.16 -32.46
CA SER A 290 -1.52 -14.53 -31.39
C SER A 290 -2.43 -13.61 -30.56
N TYR A 291 -1.88 -12.60 -29.90
CA TYR A 291 -2.64 -11.59 -29.17
C TYR A 291 -3.57 -10.79 -30.10
N PRO A 292 -4.76 -10.36 -29.63
CA PRO A 292 -5.63 -9.43 -30.36
C PRO A 292 -4.91 -8.12 -30.70
N ILE A 293 -4.17 -7.55 -29.74
CA ILE A 293 -3.45 -6.29 -29.91
C ILE A 293 -2.06 -6.42 -29.28
N SER A 294 -1.05 -5.87 -29.97
CA SER A 294 0.24 -5.49 -29.36
C SER A 294 0.43 -3.98 -29.45
N ILE A 295 0.73 -3.34 -28.33
CA ILE A 295 0.81 -1.88 -28.20
C ILE A 295 1.87 -1.45 -27.16
N SER A 296 2.30 -0.19 -27.17
CA SER A 296 3.15 0.37 -26.11
C SER A 296 2.37 0.68 -24.83
N SER A 297 3.08 0.83 -23.71
CA SER A 297 2.55 1.34 -22.43
C SER A 297 1.90 2.74 -22.56
N GLU A 298 2.37 3.57 -23.50
CA GLU A 298 1.71 4.85 -23.79
C GLU A 298 0.38 4.64 -24.53
N GLY A 299 0.35 3.73 -25.50
CA GLY A 299 -0.82 3.53 -26.34
C GLY A 299 -2.04 2.94 -25.61
N ILE A 300 -1.85 2.16 -24.54
CA ILE A 300 -3.00 1.64 -23.75
C ILE A 300 -3.84 2.75 -23.11
N THR A 301 -3.29 3.95 -22.91
CA THR A 301 -4.03 5.10 -22.38
C THR A 301 -5.16 5.58 -23.32
N ARG A 302 -5.07 5.18 -24.59
CA ARG A 302 -5.92 5.63 -25.70
C ARG A 302 -6.86 4.55 -26.25
N LEU A 303 -6.82 3.32 -25.72
CA LEU A 303 -7.77 2.28 -26.10
C LEU A 303 -9.17 2.56 -25.53
N SER A 304 -10.22 2.22 -26.29
CA SER A 304 -11.61 2.28 -25.82
C SER A 304 -11.99 1.05 -25.00
N GLY A 305 -12.88 1.24 -24.02
CA GLY A 305 -13.42 0.11 -23.24
C GLY A 305 -14.44 -0.76 -23.98
N ASP A 306 -14.85 -0.42 -25.21
CA ASP A 306 -15.94 -1.08 -25.95
C ASP A 306 -15.46 -2.02 -27.07
N THR A 307 -14.15 -2.26 -27.17
CA THR A 307 -13.58 -3.25 -28.10
C THR A 307 -13.61 -4.66 -27.49
N HIS A 308 -14.18 -5.62 -28.22
CA HIS A 308 -14.25 -7.03 -27.82
C HIS A 308 -13.02 -7.80 -28.30
N MET A 309 -12.29 -8.47 -27.40
CA MET A 309 -10.99 -9.09 -27.69
C MET A 309 -10.84 -10.57 -27.26
N GLU A 310 -11.94 -11.27 -26.98
CA GLU A 310 -11.91 -12.68 -26.53
C GLU A 310 -11.82 -13.67 -27.70
N GLY A 311 -11.32 -14.87 -27.43
CA GLY A 311 -11.27 -15.99 -28.36
C GLY A 311 -10.02 -16.04 -29.22
N ASN A 312 -8.95 -15.33 -28.85
CA ASN A 312 -7.66 -15.39 -29.56
C ASN A 312 -6.77 -16.48 -28.97
N THR A 313 -5.79 -16.96 -29.73
CA THR A 313 -4.88 -18.03 -29.29
C THR A 313 -4.13 -17.65 -28.01
N THR A 314 -3.71 -16.39 -27.93
CA THR A 314 -3.15 -15.82 -26.70
C THR A 314 -4.10 -14.76 -26.16
N GLU A 315 -4.72 -15.04 -25.02
CA GLU A 315 -5.68 -14.15 -24.38
C GLU A 315 -4.96 -13.03 -23.60
N GLY A 316 -5.19 -11.79 -24.01
CA GLY A 316 -4.60 -10.60 -23.41
C GLY A 316 -4.25 -9.50 -24.41
N ILE A 317 -4.10 -8.26 -23.95
CA ILE A 317 -3.52 -7.17 -24.75
C ILE A 317 -2.02 -7.16 -24.47
N GLU A 318 -1.19 -7.47 -25.46
CA GLU A 318 0.27 -7.38 -25.29
C GLU A 318 0.69 -5.92 -25.13
N VAL A 319 1.32 -5.61 -24.00
CA VAL A 319 1.87 -4.29 -23.68
C VAL A 319 3.39 -4.40 -23.67
N ARG A 320 4.02 -3.72 -24.61
CA ARG A 320 5.47 -3.50 -24.60
C ARG A 320 5.72 -2.29 -23.70
N GLY A 321 6.69 -2.39 -22.81
CA GLY A 321 7.11 -1.28 -21.95
C GLY A 321 7.62 -0.07 -22.75
N GLY A 322 7.96 0.98 -22.03
CA GLY A 322 8.31 2.28 -22.59
C GLY A 322 7.82 3.41 -21.72
N ASN A 323 8.08 4.64 -22.19
CA ASN A 323 7.73 5.85 -21.47
C ASN A 323 6.29 6.25 -21.77
N VAL A 324 5.55 6.60 -20.72
CA VAL A 324 4.21 7.18 -20.78
C VAL A 324 4.35 8.66 -20.47
N ILE A 325 4.38 9.47 -21.51
CA ILE A 325 4.63 10.92 -21.42
C ILE A 325 3.35 11.76 -21.55
N THR A 326 2.22 11.12 -21.84
CA THR A 326 0.92 11.76 -22.01
C THR A 326 -0.08 11.25 -20.98
N SER A 327 -0.85 12.14 -20.36
CA SER A 327 -1.88 11.78 -19.37
C SER A 327 -3.01 10.98 -20.02
N GLY A 328 -3.57 10.02 -19.29
CA GLY A 328 -4.67 9.20 -19.81
C GLY A 328 -5.15 8.13 -18.84
N THR A 329 -5.91 7.17 -19.36
CA THR A 329 -6.63 6.20 -18.54
C THR A 329 -6.41 4.78 -19.04
N TRP A 330 -6.02 3.89 -18.14
CA TRP A 330 -6.05 2.45 -18.39
C TRP A 330 -7.46 1.96 -18.10
N ARG A 331 -8.15 1.47 -19.14
CA ARG A 331 -9.56 1.10 -19.08
C ARG A 331 -9.71 -0.39 -18.91
N ARG A 332 -10.82 -0.81 -18.31
CA ARG A 332 -11.15 -2.22 -18.26
C ARG A 332 -11.56 -2.69 -19.65
N HIS A 333 -11.02 -3.83 -20.07
CA HIS A 333 -11.44 -4.57 -21.27
C HIS A 333 -11.88 -5.98 -20.86
N ASN A 334 -12.42 -6.76 -21.80
CA ASN A 334 -12.69 -8.19 -21.59
C ASN A 334 -11.42 -9.06 -21.63
N GLN A 335 -10.24 -8.44 -21.79
CA GLN A 335 -8.94 -9.08 -21.69
C GLN A 335 -8.01 -8.32 -20.72
N PRO A 336 -7.09 -9.00 -20.03
CA PRO A 336 -6.07 -8.34 -19.21
C PRO A 336 -5.00 -7.67 -20.08
N TYR A 337 -4.33 -6.67 -19.52
CA TYR A 337 -3.07 -6.15 -20.07
C TYR A 337 -1.93 -7.11 -19.69
N ILE A 338 -1.14 -7.54 -20.68
CA ILE A 338 -0.02 -8.47 -20.51
C ILE A 338 1.27 -7.75 -20.86
N PHE A 339 2.02 -7.33 -19.84
CA PHE A 339 3.32 -6.70 -20.00
C PHE A 339 4.38 -7.77 -20.26
N THR A 340 5.07 -7.67 -21.40
CA THR A 340 6.03 -8.68 -21.88
C THR A 340 7.42 -8.09 -22.10
N ARG A 341 8.36 -8.95 -22.53
CA ARG A 341 9.69 -8.58 -23.06
C ARG A 341 10.63 -7.88 -22.07
N SER A 342 10.40 -8.05 -20.77
CA SER A 342 11.23 -7.47 -19.69
C SER A 342 11.53 -5.97 -19.85
N THR A 343 10.58 -5.22 -20.39
CA THR A 343 10.64 -3.76 -20.57
C THR A 343 9.88 -3.05 -19.44
N SER A 344 10.47 -2.03 -18.81
CA SER A 344 9.82 -1.24 -17.77
C SER A 344 8.75 -0.31 -18.35
N THR A 345 7.75 0.04 -17.54
CA THR A 345 6.80 1.13 -17.86
C THR A 345 7.13 2.33 -17.00
N SER A 346 7.62 3.41 -17.63
CA SER A 346 8.01 4.63 -16.93
C SER A 346 6.93 5.70 -17.12
N ILE A 347 6.35 6.20 -16.04
CA ILE A 347 5.28 7.22 -16.04
C ILE A 347 5.90 8.53 -15.55
N GLU A 348 6.37 9.34 -16.49
CA GLU A 348 7.01 10.63 -16.20
C GLU A 348 7.10 11.53 -17.43
N ALA A 349 6.99 12.84 -17.22
CA ALA A 349 7.25 13.87 -18.22
C ALA A 349 7.65 15.18 -17.54
N PRO A 350 8.46 16.06 -18.17
CA PRO A 350 8.83 17.35 -17.58
C PRO A 350 7.63 18.23 -17.21
N ALA A 351 6.54 18.16 -17.97
CA ALA A 351 5.30 18.88 -17.70
C ALA A 351 4.43 18.22 -16.60
N GLY A 352 4.81 17.03 -16.14
CA GLY A 352 3.99 16.15 -15.32
C GLY A 352 3.00 15.33 -16.15
N VAL A 353 2.83 14.08 -15.75
CA VAL A 353 1.87 13.15 -16.36
C VAL A 353 1.02 12.49 -15.28
N THR A 354 -0.26 12.24 -15.57
CA THR A 354 -1.17 11.53 -14.68
C THR A 354 -1.81 10.35 -15.40
N ILE A 355 -1.64 9.17 -14.83
CA ILE A 355 -2.28 7.94 -15.28
C ILE A 355 -3.28 7.48 -14.24
N THR A 356 -4.53 7.30 -14.69
CA THR A 356 -5.62 6.74 -13.88
C THR A 356 -5.90 5.32 -14.34
N VAL A 357 -5.96 4.38 -13.41
CA VAL A 357 -6.33 2.98 -13.65
C VAL A 357 -7.73 2.74 -13.12
N ASN A 358 -8.66 2.40 -14.03
CA ASN A 358 -10.07 2.22 -13.71
C ASN A 358 -10.36 0.89 -12.97
N PRO A 359 -11.52 0.79 -12.28
CA PRO A 359 -11.91 -0.43 -11.59
C PRO A 359 -11.92 -1.67 -12.49
N GLY A 360 -11.45 -2.79 -11.95
CA GLY A 360 -11.44 -4.10 -12.60
C GLY A 360 -10.40 -4.28 -13.71
N VAL A 361 -9.47 -3.33 -13.88
CA VAL A 361 -8.30 -3.51 -14.74
C VAL A 361 -7.40 -4.61 -14.15
N ILE A 362 -6.92 -5.50 -15.01
CA ILE A 362 -5.98 -6.57 -14.65
C ILE A 362 -4.72 -6.38 -15.48
N CYS A 363 -3.58 -6.24 -14.80
CA CYS A 363 -2.25 -6.17 -15.38
C CYS A 363 -1.45 -7.41 -14.96
N LYS A 364 -0.96 -8.17 -15.95
CA LYS A 364 -0.06 -9.32 -15.75
C LYS A 364 1.32 -8.98 -16.27
N PHE A 365 2.37 -9.30 -15.50
CA PHE A 365 3.75 -8.92 -15.81
C PHE A 365 4.65 -10.14 -15.99
N ASP A 366 5.51 -10.11 -17.00
CA ASP A 366 6.62 -11.05 -17.17
C ASP A 366 7.78 -10.75 -16.19
N ASN A 367 8.76 -11.64 -16.14
CA ASN A 367 9.94 -11.49 -15.30
C ASN A 367 10.70 -10.20 -15.66
N GLY A 368 11.07 -9.43 -14.63
CA GLY A 368 11.80 -8.17 -14.77
C GLY A 368 10.95 -6.96 -15.21
N ASN A 369 9.69 -7.12 -15.60
CA ASN A 369 8.82 -5.97 -15.86
C ASN A 369 8.42 -5.29 -14.54
N PHE A 370 8.40 -3.96 -14.52
CA PHE A 370 7.94 -3.15 -13.39
C PHE A 370 7.30 -1.83 -13.87
N ILE A 371 6.54 -1.18 -12.99
CA ILE A 371 6.04 0.17 -13.19
C ILE A 371 6.89 1.12 -12.35
N GLU A 372 7.42 2.16 -12.97
CA GLU A 372 8.13 3.24 -12.30
C GLU A 372 7.47 4.58 -12.58
N VAL A 373 7.25 5.36 -11.53
CA VAL A 373 6.52 6.63 -11.58
C VAL A 373 7.43 7.71 -11.05
N GLY A 374 7.68 8.73 -11.86
CA GLY A 374 8.48 9.89 -11.50
C GLY A 374 9.88 9.59 -10.97
N TYR A 375 10.72 8.98 -11.81
CA TYR A 375 12.13 8.74 -11.51
C TYR A 375 12.97 10.00 -11.74
N SER A 376 12.88 10.56 -12.95
CA SER A 376 13.63 11.72 -13.41
C SER A 376 12.76 12.98 -13.58
N SER A 377 11.46 12.82 -13.79
CA SER A 377 10.51 13.93 -14.01
C SER A 377 9.19 13.69 -13.27
N PRO A 378 8.33 14.70 -13.07
CA PRO A 378 7.08 14.49 -12.35
C PRO A 378 6.14 13.47 -13.01
N GLY A 379 5.57 12.60 -12.18
CA GLY A 379 4.60 11.57 -12.60
C GLY A 379 3.60 11.25 -11.49
N THR A 380 2.37 10.91 -11.87
CA THR A 380 1.28 10.59 -10.95
C THR A 380 0.60 9.30 -11.38
N PHE A 381 0.42 8.37 -10.44
CA PHE A 381 -0.26 7.09 -10.69
C PHE A 381 -1.42 6.91 -9.72
N ILE A 382 -2.64 6.90 -10.26
CA ILE A 382 -3.89 6.83 -9.50
C ILE A 382 -4.55 5.49 -9.82
N VAL A 383 -4.53 4.58 -8.87
CA VAL A 383 -5.18 3.28 -8.96
C VAL A 383 -6.51 3.33 -8.21
N SER A 384 -7.62 3.17 -8.95
CA SER A 384 -8.97 3.36 -8.45
C SER A 384 -9.80 2.10 -8.65
N GLY A 385 -9.63 1.10 -7.79
CA GLY A 385 -10.49 -0.09 -7.75
C GLY A 385 -11.80 0.13 -6.99
N THR A 386 -12.62 -0.91 -6.93
CA THR A 386 -13.77 -1.02 -6.00
C THR A 386 -13.77 -2.38 -5.31
N ASP A 387 -14.60 -2.58 -4.28
CA ASP A 387 -14.71 -3.87 -3.58
C ASP A 387 -15.11 -5.02 -4.50
N THR A 388 -15.94 -4.75 -5.52
CA THR A 388 -16.41 -5.74 -6.49
C THR A 388 -15.51 -5.86 -7.71
N LEU A 389 -14.75 -4.81 -8.03
CA LEU A 389 -13.87 -4.72 -9.19
C LEU A 389 -12.52 -4.13 -8.77
N PRO A 390 -11.71 -4.89 -8.00
CA PRO A 390 -10.39 -4.42 -7.63
C PRO A 390 -9.49 -4.32 -8.86
N VAL A 391 -8.53 -3.39 -8.83
CA VAL A 391 -7.45 -3.37 -9.82
C VAL A 391 -6.43 -4.43 -9.43
N VAL A 392 -5.96 -5.26 -10.37
CA VAL A 392 -5.05 -6.37 -10.07
C VAL A 392 -3.73 -6.20 -10.80
N PHE A 393 -2.62 -6.22 -10.05
CA PHE A 393 -1.25 -6.31 -10.56
C PHE A 393 -0.67 -7.66 -10.12
N THR A 394 -0.39 -8.54 -11.08
CA THR A 394 0.07 -9.90 -10.81
C THR A 394 1.07 -10.37 -11.86
N ARG A 395 1.69 -11.52 -11.67
CA ARG A 395 2.59 -12.11 -12.67
C ARG A 395 1.82 -12.81 -13.80
N ILE A 396 2.50 -13.02 -14.92
CA ILE A 396 2.10 -14.04 -15.89
C ILE A 396 2.24 -15.43 -15.24
N GLU A 397 1.33 -16.33 -15.59
CA GLU A 397 1.36 -17.71 -15.11
C GLU A 397 2.67 -18.41 -15.50
N GLY A 398 3.19 -19.28 -14.64
CA GLY A 398 4.48 -19.93 -14.83
C GLY A 398 5.73 -19.13 -14.42
N ILE A 399 5.66 -17.80 -14.29
CA ILE A 399 6.76 -16.99 -13.74
C ILE A 399 6.81 -17.09 -12.21
N GLN A 400 7.97 -16.98 -11.57
CA GLN A 400 8.04 -16.97 -10.09
C GLN A 400 7.58 -15.62 -9.52
N ASN A 401 8.20 -14.54 -9.98
CA ASN A 401 7.96 -13.17 -9.57
C ASN A 401 8.14 -12.17 -10.71
N TRP A 402 7.37 -11.09 -10.70
CA TRP A 402 7.59 -9.92 -11.55
C TRP A 402 8.28 -8.80 -10.76
N GLY A 403 8.72 -7.74 -11.43
CA GLY A 403 9.46 -6.63 -10.81
C GLY A 403 10.97 -6.71 -11.00
N HIS A 404 11.64 -5.61 -10.69
CA HIS A 404 13.10 -5.49 -10.61
C HIS A 404 13.56 -5.62 -9.14
N GLY A 405 14.87 -5.64 -8.85
CA GLY A 405 15.43 -5.82 -7.50
C GLY A 405 14.85 -4.91 -6.41
N SER A 406 14.28 -3.76 -6.78
CA SER A 406 13.65 -2.80 -5.85
C SER A 406 12.15 -3.03 -5.61
N GLY A 407 11.44 -3.72 -6.51
CA GLY A 407 9.98 -3.92 -6.44
C GLY A 407 9.27 -4.02 -7.79
N GLY A 408 7.96 -4.26 -7.73
CA GLY A 408 7.05 -4.29 -8.88
C GLY A 408 6.50 -2.90 -9.25
N ILE A 409 6.02 -2.13 -8.27
CA ILE A 409 5.59 -0.74 -8.48
C ILE A 409 6.47 0.20 -7.64
N LEU A 410 7.13 1.13 -8.33
CA LEU A 410 8.04 2.12 -7.77
C LEU A 410 7.45 3.52 -7.93
N ILE A 411 7.11 4.18 -6.83
CA ILE A 411 6.77 5.60 -6.80
C ILE A 411 8.05 6.34 -6.44
N SER A 412 8.81 6.76 -7.44
CA SER A 412 10.17 7.29 -7.28
C SER A 412 10.19 8.74 -6.80
N SER A 413 11.38 9.32 -6.60
CA SER A 413 11.54 10.57 -5.87
C SER A 413 10.89 11.81 -6.48
N GLN A 414 10.65 11.81 -7.78
CA GLN A 414 9.99 12.91 -8.49
C GLN A 414 8.48 12.67 -8.65
N ALA A 415 7.95 11.53 -8.18
CA ALA A 415 6.51 11.29 -8.22
C ALA A 415 5.75 12.34 -7.41
N THR A 416 4.59 12.74 -7.90
CA THR A 416 3.75 13.70 -7.18
C THR A 416 3.08 13.02 -5.99
N GLN A 417 2.79 13.81 -4.94
CA GLN A 417 2.07 13.35 -3.75
C GLN A 417 0.58 13.02 -4.02
N ASN A 418 0.11 13.18 -5.27
CA ASN A 418 -1.23 12.83 -5.69
C ASN A 418 -1.38 11.36 -6.10
N SER A 419 -0.28 10.60 -6.17
CA SER A 419 -0.34 9.16 -6.43
C SER A 419 -1.11 8.46 -5.31
N ALA A 420 -1.96 7.50 -5.69
CA ALA A 420 -2.87 6.84 -4.76
C ALA A 420 -3.21 5.42 -5.18
N PHE A 421 -3.38 4.53 -4.21
CA PHE A 421 -3.77 3.14 -4.41
C PHE A 421 -5.01 2.85 -3.60
N ASN A 422 -6.13 2.60 -4.29
CA ASN A 422 -7.39 2.26 -3.65
C ASN A 422 -7.90 0.94 -4.22
N ASN A 423 -8.34 0.02 -3.35
CA ASN A 423 -9.02 -1.21 -3.76
C ASN A 423 -8.22 -2.02 -4.80
N CYS A 424 -6.91 -2.18 -4.60
CA CYS A 424 -6.07 -2.95 -5.51
C CYS A 424 -5.53 -4.24 -4.90
N ILE A 425 -5.13 -5.16 -5.76
CA ILE A 425 -4.40 -6.38 -5.41
C ILE A 425 -3.03 -6.29 -6.05
N ILE A 426 -1.97 -6.39 -5.26
CA ILE A 426 -0.59 -6.44 -5.74
C ILE A 426 0.03 -7.74 -5.23
N GLU A 427 0.36 -8.65 -6.14
CA GLU A 427 0.84 -9.98 -5.76
C GLU A 427 1.94 -10.55 -6.65
N TYR A 428 2.77 -11.40 -6.05
CA TYR A 428 3.89 -12.09 -6.69
C TYR A 428 4.94 -11.16 -7.32
N ALA A 429 5.11 -9.95 -6.79
CA ALA A 429 6.22 -9.07 -7.16
C ALA A 429 7.50 -9.40 -6.35
N THR A 430 8.65 -8.89 -6.77
CA THR A 430 9.89 -8.91 -5.96
C THR A 430 9.70 -8.18 -4.62
N SER A 431 9.06 -7.01 -4.65
CA SER A 431 8.43 -6.31 -3.53
C SER A 431 7.16 -5.67 -4.07
N GLY A 432 6.07 -5.63 -3.30
CA GLY A 432 4.77 -5.16 -3.79
C GLY A 432 4.81 -3.69 -4.24
N LEU A 433 4.96 -2.80 -3.27
CA LEU A 433 4.97 -1.35 -3.49
C LEU A 433 6.17 -0.70 -2.80
N ARG A 434 6.94 0.10 -3.54
CA ARG A 434 8.03 0.91 -3.01
C ARG A 434 7.74 2.38 -3.24
N ILE A 435 7.67 3.15 -2.16
CA ILE A 435 7.47 4.60 -2.19
C ILE A 435 8.80 5.26 -1.84
N GLY A 436 9.30 6.07 -2.78
CA GLY A 436 10.59 6.73 -2.74
C GLY A 436 10.52 8.15 -2.19
N ASN A 437 9.39 8.84 -2.36
CA ASN A 437 9.17 10.18 -1.82
C ASN A 437 7.68 10.42 -1.59
N GLY A 438 7.41 11.26 -0.60
CA GLY A 438 6.09 11.80 -0.37
C GLY A 438 5.18 10.91 0.47
N SER A 439 4.09 11.53 0.86
CA SER A 439 3.06 10.99 1.72
C SER A 439 1.87 10.63 0.83
N ILE A 440 1.56 9.35 0.64
CA ILE A 440 0.55 8.89 -0.33
C ILE A 440 -0.62 8.18 0.34
N VAL A 441 -1.72 8.07 -0.42
CA VAL A 441 -2.90 7.30 -0.01
C VAL A 441 -2.76 5.86 -0.49
N ILE A 442 -2.83 4.92 0.43
CA ILE A 442 -3.04 3.49 0.17
C ILE A 442 -4.28 3.11 0.99
N SER A 443 -5.26 2.45 0.41
CA SER A 443 -6.50 2.13 1.14
C SER A 443 -7.18 0.91 0.57
N ASN A 444 -7.61 0.01 1.46
CA ASN A 444 -8.36 -1.20 1.11
C ASN A 444 -7.66 -2.07 0.05
N CYS A 445 -6.34 -2.12 0.09
CA CYS A 445 -5.49 -2.87 -0.83
C CYS A 445 -5.08 -4.22 -0.23
N ARG A 446 -4.88 -5.21 -1.08
CA ARG A 446 -4.41 -6.55 -0.73
C ARG A 446 -3.02 -6.75 -1.33
N ILE A 447 -1.98 -6.65 -0.51
CA ILE A 447 -0.59 -6.72 -0.95
C ILE A 447 0.02 -8.01 -0.43
N ARG A 448 0.20 -9.00 -1.31
CA ARG A 448 0.43 -10.38 -0.86
C ARG A 448 1.38 -11.22 -1.69
N ASN A 449 1.97 -12.23 -1.06
CA ASN A 449 2.79 -13.24 -1.73
C ASN A 449 3.95 -12.64 -2.55
N ASN A 450 4.46 -11.47 -2.15
CA ASN A 450 5.64 -10.86 -2.77
C ASN A 450 6.91 -11.46 -2.18
N ALA A 451 8.00 -11.52 -2.94
CA ALA A 451 9.22 -12.21 -2.55
C ALA A 451 9.91 -11.57 -1.32
N ASN A 452 9.86 -10.24 -1.20
CA ASN A 452 10.44 -9.49 -0.09
C ASN A 452 9.36 -8.69 0.65
N TYR A 453 9.32 -7.37 0.46
CA TYR A 453 8.42 -6.49 1.20
C TYR A 453 7.01 -6.48 0.60
N GLY A 454 6.01 -6.33 1.46
CA GLY A 454 4.68 -5.89 1.02
C GLY A 454 4.74 -4.44 0.57
N VAL A 455 4.96 -3.53 1.52
CA VAL A 455 5.16 -2.10 1.28
C VAL A 455 6.47 -1.62 1.89
N TYR A 456 7.25 -0.88 1.11
CA TYR A 456 8.47 -0.23 1.55
C TYR A 456 8.35 1.28 1.36
N PHE A 457 8.43 2.03 2.46
CA PHE A 457 8.57 3.49 2.43
C PHE A 457 10.05 3.87 2.63
N ALA A 458 10.62 4.57 1.65
CA ALA A 458 11.94 5.21 1.74
C ALA A 458 11.90 6.45 2.65
N ASP A 459 13.05 7.09 2.85
CA ASP A 459 13.19 8.24 3.75
C ASP A 459 12.32 9.42 3.31
N GLY A 460 11.61 10.02 4.26
CA GLY A 460 10.66 11.10 3.99
C GLY A 460 9.35 10.66 3.31
N SER A 461 9.14 9.35 3.11
CA SER A 461 7.89 8.81 2.57
C SER A 461 7.11 8.01 3.61
N GLY A 462 5.79 8.00 3.50
CA GLY A 462 4.91 7.34 4.45
C GLY A 462 3.44 7.36 4.02
N PRO A 463 2.54 6.81 4.84
CA PRO A 463 1.11 7.09 4.73
C PRO A 463 0.88 8.60 4.85
N LYS A 464 0.01 9.16 4.01
CA LYS A 464 -0.29 10.59 4.02
C LYS A 464 -0.80 11.11 5.36
N ASP A 465 -1.66 10.33 5.99
CA ASP A 465 -2.27 10.61 7.27
C ASP A 465 -2.83 9.30 7.87
N THR A 466 -3.47 9.38 9.03
CA THR A 466 -4.10 8.22 9.68
C THR A 466 -5.38 7.76 8.99
N LEU A 467 -5.86 8.48 7.96
CA LEU A 467 -6.96 8.07 7.09
C LEU A 467 -6.47 7.30 5.87
N SER A 468 -5.16 7.31 5.66
CA SER A 468 -4.42 6.51 4.71
C SER A 468 -3.92 5.24 5.40
N PHE A 469 -3.69 4.20 4.61
CA PHE A 469 -3.31 2.86 5.03
C PHE A 469 -4.41 2.07 5.79
N ILE A 470 -5.67 2.43 5.56
CA ILE A 470 -6.85 1.86 6.23
C ILE A 470 -7.35 0.61 5.51
N LYS A 471 -7.75 -0.42 6.28
CA LYS A 471 -8.31 -1.70 5.80
C LYS A 471 -7.40 -2.47 4.84
N ASP A 472 -6.13 -2.09 4.73
CA ASP A 472 -5.17 -2.83 3.92
C ASP A 472 -4.87 -4.20 4.55
N SER A 473 -4.63 -5.17 3.69
CA SER A 473 -4.25 -6.53 4.06
C SER A 473 -2.91 -6.88 3.43
N ILE A 474 -1.88 -7.02 4.25
CA ILE A 474 -0.51 -7.29 3.80
C ILE A 474 -0.06 -8.65 4.30
N THR A 475 -0.02 -9.63 3.38
CA THR A 475 0.00 -11.04 3.77
C THR A 475 0.92 -11.93 2.96
N GLY A 476 1.50 -12.97 3.56
CA GLY A 476 2.26 -13.99 2.82
C GLY A 476 3.55 -13.50 2.15
N ASN A 477 4.06 -12.31 2.47
CA ASN A 477 5.27 -11.77 1.84
C ASN A 477 6.54 -12.38 2.45
N GLY A 478 7.58 -12.59 1.66
CA GLY A 478 8.83 -13.27 2.09
C GLY A 478 9.75 -12.43 2.99
N GLY A 479 9.43 -11.17 3.22
CA GLY A 479 10.12 -10.26 4.15
C GLY A 479 9.16 -9.63 5.17
N TYR A 480 9.36 -8.34 5.46
CA TYR A 480 8.45 -7.57 6.31
C TYR A 480 7.19 -7.17 5.53
N PRO A 481 5.99 -7.19 6.15
CA PRO A 481 4.80 -6.60 5.55
C PRO A 481 5.01 -5.11 5.24
N LEU A 482 5.65 -4.39 6.15
CA LEU A 482 5.82 -2.95 6.08
C LEU A 482 7.22 -2.56 6.57
N SER A 483 7.89 -1.69 5.81
CA SER A 483 9.08 -0.95 6.24
C SER A 483 8.81 0.54 6.17
N ILE A 484 9.07 1.26 7.27
CA ILE A 484 8.72 2.68 7.43
C ILE A 484 9.80 3.43 8.21
N HIS A 485 10.02 4.71 7.90
CA HIS A 485 10.91 5.58 8.67
C HIS A 485 10.26 5.99 10.00
N ALA A 486 11.04 6.09 11.08
CA ALA A 486 10.54 6.41 12.43
C ALA A 486 9.64 7.66 12.50
N ASN A 487 9.99 8.71 11.74
CA ASN A 487 9.19 9.94 11.65
C ASN A 487 7.75 9.67 11.21
N GLU A 488 7.53 8.68 10.34
CA GLU A 488 6.25 8.44 9.66
C GLU A 488 5.35 7.44 10.41
N VAL A 489 5.85 6.80 11.47
CA VAL A 489 5.09 5.84 12.28
C VAL A 489 3.82 6.47 12.86
N VAL A 490 3.82 7.77 13.18
CA VAL A 490 2.65 8.47 13.71
C VAL A 490 1.46 8.51 12.75
N ASN A 491 1.71 8.32 11.45
CA ASN A 491 0.70 8.29 10.40
C ASN A 491 0.10 6.90 10.20
N LEU A 492 0.63 5.84 10.83
CA LEU A 492 0.07 4.50 10.70
C LEU A 492 -1.27 4.38 11.46
N PRO A 493 -2.31 3.81 10.82
CA PRO A 493 -3.59 3.53 11.46
C PRO A 493 -3.54 2.20 12.21
N GLY A 494 -4.34 2.04 13.26
CA GLY A 494 -4.41 0.77 14.02
C GLY A 494 -5.13 -0.39 13.31
N GLU A 495 -5.59 -0.23 12.07
CA GLU A 495 -6.54 -1.13 11.40
C GLU A 495 -5.95 -2.01 10.29
N THR A 496 -4.65 -1.91 10.01
CA THR A 496 -4.02 -2.71 8.94
C THR A 496 -3.82 -4.17 9.37
N PHE A 497 -4.19 -5.10 8.49
CA PHE A 497 -4.09 -6.54 8.75
C PHE A 497 -2.78 -7.13 8.21
N PHE A 498 -1.91 -7.57 9.11
CA PHE A 498 -0.62 -8.20 8.83
C PHE A 498 -0.64 -9.70 9.20
N SER A 499 -0.52 -10.61 8.24
CA SER A 499 -0.51 -12.07 8.53
C SER A 499 0.33 -12.91 7.58
N GLY A 500 0.96 -13.97 8.08
CA GLY A 500 1.67 -14.96 7.27
C GLY A 500 2.91 -14.47 6.53
N ASN A 501 3.40 -13.26 6.82
CA ASN A 501 4.67 -12.77 6.26
C ASN A 501 5.84 -13.48 6.96
N ALA A 502 6.97 -13.65 6.28
CA ALA A 502 8.13 -14.32 6.87
C ALA A 502 8.69 -13.55 8.08
N LYS A 503 8.59 -12.22 8.07
CA LYS A 503 8.84 -11.36 9.23
C LYS A 503 7.51 -10.75 9.69
N GLN A 504 6.90 -11.32 10.72
CA GLN A 504 5.64 -10.83 11.30
C GLN A 504 5.87 -9.61 12.22
N LEU A 505 6.47 -8.55 11.66
CA LEU A 505 6.91 -7.34 12.35
C LEU A 505 6.75 -6.13 11.41
N ILE A 506 6.47 -4.95 11.94
CA ILE A 506 6.62 -3.69 11.18
C ILE A 506 8.06 -3.23 11.35
N GLU A 507 8.84 -3.16 10.27
CA GLU A 507 10.19 -2.62 10.33
C GLU A 507 10.14 -1.10 10.46
N VAL A 508 10.66 -0.58 11.57
CA VAL A 508 10.86 0.84 11.83
C VAL A 508 12.33 1.17 11.67
N ARG A 509 12.63 1.92 10.60
CA ARG A 509 13.98 2.32 10.26
C ARG A 509 14.43 3.50 11.12
N LYS A 510 15.71 3.52 11.48
CA LYS A 510 16.36 4.60 12.25
C LYS A 510 16.03 5.99 11.70
N GLY A 511 16.07 7.01 12.57
CA GLY A 511 15.93 8.39 12.15
C GLY A 511 15.34 9.32 13.20
N ALA A 512 15.25 10.60 12.83
CA ALA A 512 14.67 11.65 13.65
C ALA A 512 13.13 11.64 13.56
N VAL A 513 12.47 11.95 14.68
CA VAL A 513 11.03 12.18 14.78
C VAL A 513 10.81 13.66 15.08
N ALA A 514 10.25 14.34 14.09
CA ALA A 514 10.05 15.78 14.05
C ALA A 514 8.58 16.19 14.24
N LYS A 515 7.64 15.24 14.28
CA LYS A 515 6.20 15.53 14.36
C LYS A 515 5.51 14.83 15.53
N ASN A 516 4.47 15.50 16.03
CA ASN A 516 3.62 14.99 17.09
C ASN A 516 2.77 13.82 16.62
N GLY A 517 2.48 12.89 17.53
CA GLY A 517 1.48 11.87 17.25
C GLY A 517 1.49 10.70 18.22
N THR A 518 0.89 9.60 17.75
CA THR A 518 0.69 8.40 18.55
C THR A 518 1.22 7.19 17.81
N TRP A 519 2.04 6.40 18.47
CA TRP A 519 2.39 5.05 18.03
C TRP A 519 1.29 4.10 18.51
N ARG A 520 0.60 3.48 17.56
CA ARG A 520 -0.64 2.74 17.81
C ARG A 520 -0.36 1.25 17.95
N LYS A 521 -1.21 0.54 18.68
CA LYS A 521 -1.15 -0.92 18.74
C LYS A 521 -1.52 -1.50 17.37
N HIS A 522 -0.72 -2.43 16.87
CA HIS A 522 -1.03 -3.26 15.71
C HIS A 522 -1.02 -4.74 16.11
N MET A 523 -1.52 -5.60 15.22
CA MET A 523 -1.51 -7.06 15.45
C MET A 523 -0.12 -7.69 15.47
N VAL A 524 0.87 -6.97 14.92
CA VAL A 524 2.29 -7.36 14.91
C VAL A 524 3.10 -6.29 15.64
N PRO A 525 4.20 -6.66 16.32
CA PRO A 525 5.09 -5.70 16.96
C PRO A 525 5.75 -4.74 15.97
N TYR A 526 6.14 -3.56 16.47
CA TYR A 526 7.16 -2.72 15.82
C TYR A 526 8.55 -3.34 16.05
N PHE A 527 9.41 -3.27 15.04
CA PHE A 527 10.81 -3.69 15.11
C PHE A 527 11.73 -2.55 14.68
N PHE A 528 12.44 -1.96 15.64
CA PHE A 528 13.36 -0.86 15.43
C PHE A 528 14.75 -1.39 15.09
N ASN A 529 15.24 -1.07 13.90
CA ASN A 529 16.54 -1.56 13.40
C ASN A 529 17.71 -0.57 13.62
N GLY A 530 17.48 0.49 14.39
CA GLY A 530 18.52 1.44 14.78
C GLY A 530 17.97 2.57 15.66
N ALA A 531 18.83 3.56 15.93
CA ALA A 531 18.50 4.66 16.83
C ALA A 531 17.35 5.54 16.32
N VAL A 532 16.44 5.90 17.22
CA VAL A 532 15.35 6.85 16.94
C VAL A 532 15.47 8.03 17.89
N ASN A 533 15.62 9.23 17.33
CA ASN A 533 15.70 10.47 18.08
C ASN A 533 14.33 11.16 18.07
N ILE A 534 13.70 11.27 19.24
CA ILE A 534 12.44 11.97 19.46
C ILE A 534 12.76 13.36 20.01
N GLY A 535 12.47 14.39 19.22
CA GLY A 535 12.85 15.76 19.54
C GLY A 535 13.95 16.33 18.65
N SER A 536 13.91 16.04 17.35
CA SER A 536 14.71 16.80 16.37
C SER A 536 14.16 18.22 16.16
N GLU A 537 12.87 18.41 16.41
CA GLU A 537 12.19 19.70 16.46
C GLU A 537 11.66 19.98 17.88
N ALA A 538 11.51 21.26 18.23
CA ALA A 538 11.07 21.66 19.56
C ALA A 538 9.57 21.40 19.75
N GLY A 539 9.20 20.80 20.88
CA GLY A 539 7.81 20.55 21.25
C GLY A 539 7.24 19.23 20.75
N VAL A 540 8.07 18.35 20.17
CA VAL A 540 7.65 17.02 19.71
C VAL A 540 7.09 16.20 20.88
N THR A 541 5.89 15.67 20.72
CA THR A 541 5.21 14.81 21.69
C THR A 541 4.81 13.50 21.01
N ILE A 542 5.37 12.41 21.51
CA ILE A 542 4.99 11.05 21.11
C ILE A 542 4.26 10.37 22.26
N SER A 543 3.07 9.87 21.94
CA SER A 543 2.27 9.01 22.81
C SER A 543 2.31 7.57 22.30
N VAL A 544 2.18 6.59 23.20
CA VAL A 544 2.14 5.18 22.84
C VAL A 544 0.87 4.54 23.42
N ASN A 545 0.09 3.87 22.57
CA ASN A 545 -1.14 3.22 23.00
C ASN A 545 -0.88 2.00 23.90
N PRO A 546 -1.78 1.69 24.86
CA PRO A 546 -1.72 0.46 25.65
C PRO A 546 -1.59 -0.79 24.79
N GLY A 547 -0.83 -1.76 25.29
CA GLY A 547 -0.61 -3.06 24.65
C GLY A 547 0.30 -3.04 23.41
N THR A 548 0.90 -1.89 23.10
CA THR A 548 1.89 -1.79 22.02
C THR A 548 3.17 -2.51 22.39
N VAL A 549 3.72 -3.30 21.44
CA VAL A 549 4.99 -4.01 21.60
C VAL A 549 6.03 -3.37 20.67
N LEU A 550 7.12 -2.90 21.25
CA LEU A 550 8.26 -2.29 20.59
C LEU A 550 9.47 -3.21 20.80
N MET A 551 9.93 -3.82 19.71
CA MET A 551 11.10 -4.70 19.68
C MET A 551 12.28 -3.95 19.10
N PHE A 552 13.47 -4.15 19.65
CA PHE A 552 14.67 -3.43 19.26
C PHE A 552 15.79 -4.39 18.85
N ASP A 553 16.48 -4.08 17.76
CA ASP A 553 17.74 -4.74 17.42
C ASP A 553 18.85 -4.36 18.41
N GLN A 554 19.98 -5.08 18.40
CA GLN A 554 21.03 -5.01 19.44
C GLN A 554 21.49 -3.57 19.74
N SER A 555 21.66 -2.73 18.72
CA SER A 555 22.11 -1.34 18.87
C SER A 555 21.00 -0.31 18.67
N ALA A 556 19.74 -0.73 18.61
CA ALA A 556 18.60 0.17 18.50
C ALA A 556 18.18 0.68 19.89
N PHE A 557 17.86 1.97 19.98
CA PHE A 557 17.43 2.62 21.21
C PHE A 557 16.53 3.82 20.90
N LEU A 558 15.82 4.31 21.91
CA LEU A 558 15.09 5.57 21.83
C LEU A 558 15.88 6.64 22.58
N GLU A 559 16.16 7.75 21.89
CA GLU A 559 16.73 8.95 22.46
C GLU A 559 15.66 10.04 22.46
N ILE A 560 15.27 10.52 23.63
CA ILE A 560 14.18 11.46 23.83
C ILE A 560 14.75 12.75 24.41
N GLY A 561 14.44 13.90 23.80
CA GLY A 561 14.74 15.19 24.40
C GLY A 561 16.24 15.46 24.53
N TYR A 562 17.05 14.99 23.60
CA TYR A 562 18.49 15.27 23.57
C TYR A 562 18.78 16.56 22.79
N THR A 563 18.32 16.63 21.54
CA THR A 563 18.59 17.76 20.63
C THR A 563 17.67 18.95 20.86
N GLN A 564 16.37 18.72 20.97
CA GLN A 564 15.34 19.73 21.29
C GLN A 564 14.35 19.20 22.33
N THR A 565 13.53 20.09 22.87
CA THR A 565 12.53 19.73 23.87
C THR A 565 11.54 18.71 23.30
N ALA A 566 11.38 17.57 23.98
CA ALA A 566 10.44 16.53 23.57
C ALA A 566 9.75 15.84 24.75
N SER A 567 8.53 15.38 24.51
CA SER A 567 7.72 14.61 25.45
C SER A 567 7.55 13.18 24.94
N PHE A 568 7.74 12.20 25.83
CA PHE A 568 7.40 10.80 25.56
C PHE A 568 6.45 10.26 26.62
N ILE A 569 5.27 9.83 26.18
CA ILE A 569 4.13 9.47 27.04
C ILE A 569 3.71 8.05 26.69
N ALA A 570 4.17 7.07 27.48
CA ALA A 570 3.82 5.66 27.29
C ALA A 570 2.95 5.20 28.46
N HIS A 571 1.63 5.17 28.24
CA HIS A 571 0.65 4.77 29.25
C HIS A 571 -0.02 3.47 28.85
N GLY A 572 0.44 2.36 29.41
CA GLY A 572 -0.22 1.08 29.32
C GLY A 572 -1.35 0.93 30.33
N THR A 573 -1.88 -0.28 30.43
CA THR A 573 -2.78 -0.69 31.53
C THR A 573 -2.26 -1.96 32.19
N ALA A 574 -2.89 -2.36 33.30
CA ALA A 574 -2.57 -3.61 33.98
C ALA A 574 -2.75 -4.86 33.08
N THR A 575 -3.70 -4.83 32.14
CA THR A 575 -3.95 -5.93 31.18
C THR A 575 -3.22 -5.76 29.86
N ASP A 576 -2.98 -4.52 29.44
CA ASP A 576 -2.37 -4.15 28.17
C ASP A 576 -1.15 -3.26 28.44
N SER A 577 -0.14 -3.82 29.08
CA SER A 577 1.13 -3.13 29.31
C SER A 577 1.85 -2.85 27.99
N ILE A 578 2.52 -1.70 27.90
CA ILE A 578 3.41 -1.38 26.78
C ILE A 578 4.73 -2.10 26.99
N ARG A 579 5.28 -2.74 25.97
CA ARG A 579 6.47 -3.60 26.10
C ARG A 579 7.61 -3.09 25.23
N PHE A 580 8.74 -2.77 25.85
CA PHE A 580 10.02 -2.47 25.21
C PHE A 580 10.95 -3.66 25.45
N ILE A 581 11.23 -4.43 24.41
CA ILE A 581 11.92 -5.72 24.53
C ILE A 581 12.98 -5.91 23.43
N SER A 582 13.92 -6.82 23.67
CA SER A 582 14.92 -7.18 22.65
C SER A 582 14.29 -7.94 21.47
N GLY A 583 14.85 -7.76 20.28
CA GLY A 583 14.57 -8.53 19.08
C GLY A 583 14.98 -10.00 19.24
N ALA A 584 14.38 -10.91 18.46
CA ALA A 584 14.58 -12.35 18.61
C ALA A 584 16.04 -12.83 18.47
N THR A 585 16.90 -12.04 17.83
CA THR A 585 18.32 -12.34 17.58
C THR A 585 19.28 -11.60 18.52
N ALA A 586 18.80 -10.63 19.29
CA ALA A 586 19.62 -9.82 20.19
C ALA A 586 19.49 -10.32 21.63
N ALA A 587 20.61 -10.43 22.35
CA ALA A 587 20.61 -10.77 23.77
C ALA A 587 20.17 -9.57 24.63
N TYR A 588 20.64 -8.37 24.24
CA TYR A 588 20.28 -7.10 24.83
C TYR A 588 20.06 -6.06 23.73
N TRP A 589 19.17 -5.10 23.96
CA TRP A 589 18.99 -3.93 23.09
C TRP A 589 19.43 -2.64 23.78
N GLY A 590 19.83 -1.63 23.00
CA GLY A 590 20.20 -0.32 23.54
C GLY A 590 21.61 0.11 23.18
N TYR A 591 21.96 1.35 23.49
CA TYR A 591 23.32 1.84 23.30
C TYR A 591 24.26 1.17 24.33
N ASP A 592 25.39 0.61 23.88
CA ASP A 592 26.35 -0.16 24.68
C ASP A 592 27.54 0.69 25.21
N GLY A 593 27.53 1.99 24.91
CA GLY A 593 28.50 2.94 25.46
C GLY A 593 28.38 3.11 26.99
N THR A 594 29.40 3.71 27.60
CA THR A 594 29.55 3.90 29.06
C THR A 594 28.41 4.66 29.75
N ASN A 595 27.58 5.37 28.98
CA ASN A 595 26.40 6.12 29.45
C ASN A 595 25.13 5.75 28.64
N GLY A 596 25.08 4.54 28.07
CA GLY A 596 24.01 4.10 27.19
C GLY A 596 22.89 3.34 27.88
N GLY A 597 21.69 3.41 27.30
CA GLY A 597 20.52 2.67 27.75
C GLY A 597 19.58 2.34 26.58
N GLY A 598 18.53 1.59 26.87
CA GLY A 598 17.45 1.31 25.93
C GLY A 598 16.55 2.52 25.73
N LEU A 599 15.96 3.02 26.82
CA LEU A 599 15.21 4.29 26.83
C LEU A 599 16.08 5.41 27.42
N TRP A 600 16.58 6.29 26.57
CA TRP A 600 17.40 7.42 26.98
C TRP A 600 16.62 8.74 26.94
N PHE A 601 16.45 9.36 28.09
CA PHE A 601 15.87 10.68 28.28
C PHE A 601 16.98 11.71 28.52
N GLY A 602 17.20 12.60 27.56
CA GLY A 602 18.20 13.66 27.61
C GLY A 602 17.76 14.91 28.37
N SER A 603 18.65 15.90 28.44
CA SER A 603 18.52 17.13 29.23
C SER A 603 17.35 18.05 28.83
N LYS A 604 16.80 17.87 27.62
CA LYS A 604 15.62 18.60 27.12
C LYS A 604 14.35 17.75 27.18
N THR A 605 14.34 16.66 27.93
CA THR A 605 13.10 15.91 28.20
C THR A 605 12.09 16.82 28.92
N ALA A 606 10.92 16.97 28.33
CA ALA A 606 9.85 17.78 28.91
C ALA A 606 9.27 17.11 30.18
N GLY A 607 8.94 17.91 31.20
CA GLY A 607 8.51 17.42 32.53
C GLY A 607 7.12 16.74 32.59
N ASN A 608 6.43 16.63 31.46
CA ASN A 608 5.23 15.81 31.26
C ASN A 608 5.55 14.39 30.73
N SER A 609 6.81 14.10 30.38
CA SER A 609 7.22 12.76 29.97
C SER A 609 6.96 11.75 31.09
N SER A 610 6.40 10.60 30.72
CA SER A 610 5.95 9.62 31.70
C SER A 610 5.83 8.21 31.12
N LEU A 611 6.19 7.24 31.96
CA LEU A 611 6.02 5.82 31.71
C LEU A 611 5.05 5.25 32.76
N GLN A 612 3.98 4.62 32.31
CA GLN A 612 2.99 3.97 33.17
C GLN A 612 2.64 2.59 32.63
N TYR A 613 2.60 1.56 33.48
CA TYR A 613 2.32 0.17 33.06
C TYR A 613 3.17 -0.28 31.87
N CYS A 614 4.48 0.01 31.94
CA CYS A 614 5.44 -0.38 30.92
C CYS A 614 6.29 -1.56 31.39
N VAL A 615 6.68 -2.43 30.46
CA VAL A 615 7.66 -3.49 30.66
C VAL A 615 8.91 -3.13 29.84
N ILE A 616 10.03 -2.96 30.51
CA ILE A 616 11.34 -2.75 29.90
C ILE A 616 12.16 -3.99 30.24
N ASP A 617 12.46 -4.80 29.23
CA ASP A 617 13.10 -6.11 29.39
C ASP A 617 14.31 -6.24 28.45
N SER A 618 15.40 -6.79 28.98
CA SER A 618 16.58 -7.18 28.21
C SER A 618 17.22 -6.01 27.45
N ALA A 619 17.28 -4.83 28.04
CA ALA A 619 18.06 -3.70 27.53
C ALA A 619 19.51 -3.71 28.08
N THR A 620 20.40 -2.89 27.52
CA THR A 620 21.73 -2.61 28.10
C THR A 620 21.58 -2.02 29.50
N ALA A 621 21.07 -0.80 29.60
CA ALA A 621 20.44 -0.26 30.81
C ALA A 621 18.96 -0.04 30.49
N GLY A 622 18.06 -0.31 31.44
CA GLY A 622 16.62 -0.23 31.17
C GLY A 622 16.19 1.19 30.79
N ILE A 623 16.37 2.13 31.72
CA ILE A 623 16.05 3.55 31.56
C ILE A 623 17.26 4.39 31.96
N TYR A 624 17.65 5.34 31.12
CA TYR A 624 18.72 6.28 31.39
C TYR A 624 18.18 7.71 31.31
N VAL A 625 18.32 8.50 32.38
CA VAL A 625 17.83 9.88 32.45
C VAL A 625 19.00 10.81 32.75
N THR A 626 19.12 11.90 32.00
CA THR A 626 20.22 12.87 32.08
C THR A 626 19.67 14.28 32.25
N ASP A 627 20.07 14.98 33.32
CA ASP A 627 19.72 16.39 33.58
C ASP A 627 18.21 16.72 33.46
N ALA A 628 17.35 15.74 33.77
CA ALA A 628 15.92 15.85 33.54
C ALA A 628 15.10 15.16 34.64
N THR A 629 13.78 15.27 34.53
CA THR A 629 12.84 14.55 35.41
C THR A 629 11.91 13.63 34.61
N LEU A 630 11.57 12.49 35.19
CA LEU A 630 10.69 11.49 34.56
C LEU A 630 9.71 10.91 35.59
N ALA A 631 8.45 10.77 35.23
CA ALA A 631 7.49 9.99 36.00
C ALA A 631 7.49 8.53 35.52
N ILE A 632 7.59 7.58 36.45
CA ILE A 632 7.65 6.14 36.19
C ILE A 632 6.74 5.45 37.21
N SER A 633 5.64 4.82 36.77
CA SER A 633 4.73 4.17 37.70
C SER A 633 4.16 2.85 37.19
N ASN A 634 4.03 1.87 38.08
CA ASN A 634 3.53 0.54 37.77
C ASN A 634 4.31 -0.16 36.65
N CYS A 635 5.60 0.17 36.50
CA CYS A 635 6.46 -0.37 35.46
C CYS A 635 7.27 -1.58 35.98
N ARG A 636 7.56 -2.53 35.09
CA ARG A 636 8.49 -3.63 35.33
C ARG A 636 9.77 -3.40 34.53
N ILE A 637 10.90 -3.27 35.21
CA ILE A 637 12.22 -3.06 34.60
C ILE A 637 13.11 -4.24 35.00
N THR A 638 13.43 -5.11 34.04
CA THR A 638 13.98 -6.44 34.38
C THR A 638 14.94 -7.00 33.34
N ASN A 639 15.79 -7.94 33.79
CA ASN A 639 16.76 -8.67 32.96
C ASN A 639 17.68 -7.76 32.12
N ASN A 640 17.91 -6.51 32.53
CA ASN A 640 18.82 -5.62 31.80
C ASN A 640 20.27 -5.99 32.10
N GLN A 641 21.16 -5.79 31.14
CA GLN A 641 22.59 -6.15 31.26
C GLN A 641 23.29 -5.40 32.40
N GLN A 642 22.93 -4.13 32.57
CA GLN A 642 23.49 -3.20 33.54
C GLN A 642 22.42 -2.81 34.58
N ASN A 643 22.29 -1.50 34.86
CA ASN A 643 21.33 -0.99 35.84
C ASN A 643 19.90 -1.04 35.30
N GLY A 644 18.93 -1.17 36.20
CA GLY A 644 17.52 -1.01 35.82
C GLY A 644 17.23 0.43 35.40
N ILE A 645 17.49 1.38 36.29
CA ILE A 645 17.29 2.82 36.05
C ILE A 645 18.53 3.60 36.47
N VAL A 646 19.00 4.50 35.61
CA VAL A 646 20.09 5.44 35.91
C VAL A 646 19.57 6.87 35.87
N PHE A 647 19.72 7.59 36.98
CA PHE A 647 19.50 9.02 37.06
C PHE A 647 20.85 9.74 37.15
N TYR A 648 21.34 10.26 36.03
CA TYR A 648 22.59 11.04 35.97
C TYR A 648 22.28 12.53 36.05
N ASN A 649 22.59 13.16 37.19
CA ASN A 649 22.13 14.52 37.54
C ASN A 649 20.62 14.74 37.28
N ALA A 650 19.86 13.66 37.43
CA ALA A 650 18.45 13.57 37.10
C ALA A 650 17.66 13.07 38.30
N SER A 651 16.34 13.05 38.21
CA SER A 651 15.51 12.47 39.27
C SER A 651 14.19 11.92 38.74
N PRO A 652 13.50 11.09 39.52
CA PRO A 652 12.06 10.99 39.39
C PRO A 652 11.42 12.38 39.52
N LYS A 653 10.29 12.60 38.86
CA LYS A 653 9.56 13.87 38.91
C LYS A 653 9.26 14.29 40.35
N ASP A 654 8.64 13.38 41.09
CA ASP A 654 8.33 13.47 42.51
C ASP A 654 8.01 12.06 43.02
N SER A 655 7.79 11.93 44.33
CA SER A 655 7.47 10.65 44.96
C SER A 655 6.12 10.08 44.50
N ALA A 656 5.15 10.92 44.13
CA ALA A 656 3.88 10.46 43.57
C ALA A 656 4.05 9.93 42.13
N GLY A 657 5.01 10.48 41.39
CA GLY A 657 5.42 10.09 40.05
C GLY A 657 6.35 8.89 39.99
N PHE A 658 6.77 8.30 41.12
CA PHE A 658 7.63 7.10 41.15
C PHE A 658 6.98 5.94 41.92
N LEU A 659 5.82 5.45 41.46
CA LEU A 659 4.96 4.57 42.27
C LEU A 659 4.96 3.10 41.77
N ASN A 660 5.02 2.12 42.69
CA ASN A 660 4.76 0.69 42.44
C ASN A 660 5.58 0.07 41.29
N ASN A 661 6.86 0.44 41.17
CA ASN A 661 7.73 -0.13 40.13
C ASN A 661 8.36 -1.44 40.61
N VAL A 662 8.55 -2.40 39.70
CA VAL A 662 9.23 -3.68 39.96
C VAL A 662 10.54 -3.71 39.18
N ILE A 663 11.65 -3.50 39.87
CA ILE A 663 12.98 -3.35 39.29
C ILE A 663 13.87 -4.50 39.79
N THR A 664 13.98 -5.56 38.99
CA THR A 664 14.53 -6.85 39.46
C THR A 664 15.33 -7.55 38.37
N LYS A 665 16.29 -8.40 38.76
CA LYS A 665 17.09 -9.24 37.85
C LYS A 665 17.98 -8.45 36.89
N ASN A 666 18.34 -7.22 37.22
CA ASN A 666 19.28 -6.44 36.42
C ASN A 666 20.72 -6.84 36.79
N GLY A 667 21.64 -6.80 35.81
CA GLY A 667 23.03 -7.25 35.97
C GLY A 667 23.91 -6.33 36.80
N ALA A 668 23.44 -5.11 37.11
CA ALA A 668 24.06 -4.21 38.07
C ALA A 668 23.09 -3.85 39.22
N TYR A 669 22.93 -2.57 39.53
CA TYR A 669 21.99 -2.09 40.55
C TYR A 669 20.58 -1.93 39.98
N GLY A 670 19.56 -1.99 40.84
CA GLY A 670 18.20 -1.67 40.43
C GLY A 670 18.07 -0.21 40.00
N ILE A 671 18.47 0.71 40.88
CA ILE A 671 18.45 2.16 40.66
C ILE A 671 19.83 2.73 40.96
N LYS A 672 20.30 3.65 40.12
CA LYS A 672 21.44 4.52 40.38
C LYS A 672 20.97 5.97 40.47
N ILE A 673 21.25 6.68 41.57
CA ILE A 673 20.69 8.02 41.84
C ILE A 673 21.62 8.85 42.76
N PRO A 674 21.69 10.19 42.62
CA PRO A 674 22.41 11.05 43.56
C PRO A 674 21.69 11.17 44.91
N ALA A 675 22.43 11.32 46.00
CA ALA A 675 21.90 11.47 47.36
C ALA A 675 20.88 12.61 47.48
N SER A 676 21.13 13.75 46.81
CA SER A 676 20.25 14.91 46.76
C SER A 676 18.86 14.65 46.17
N LYS A 677 18.68 13.52 45.47
CA LYS A 677 17.43 13.17 44.77
C LYS A 677 16.68 12.02 45.43
N LEU A 678 17.21 11.42 46.50
CA LEU A 678 16.58 10.27 47.18
C LEU A 678 15.16 10.54 47.67
N GLY A 679 14.85 11.78 48.11
CA GLY A 679 13.50 12.16 48.54
C GLY A 679 12.42 12.09 47.46
N LYS A 680 12.81 11.90 46.20
CA LYS A 680 11.91 11.75 45.05
C LYS A 680 11.48 10.31 44.81
N LEU A 681 12.08 9.33 45.50
CA LEU A 681 11.63 7.94 45.47
C LEU A 681 10.43 7.75 46.41
N SER A 682 9.44 6.94 46.00
CA SER A 682 8.20 6.76 46.78
C SER A 682 8.31 5.82 47.96
N GLY A 683 9.29 4.91 47.98
CA GLY A 683 9.34 3.78 48.91
C GLY A 683 8.38 2.62 48.56
N THR A 684 7.70 2.67 47.42
CA THR A 684 6.74 1.63 46.99
C THR A 684 7.29 0.78 45.85
N GLY A 685 6.77 -0.44 45.70
CA GLY A 685 7.27 -1.40 44.72
C GLY A 685 8.46 -2.22 45.24
N THR A 686 9.22 -2.80 44.32
CA THR A 686 10.33 -3.71 44.61
C THR A 686 11.57 -3.31 43.84
N VAL A 687 12.70 -3.24 44.53
CA VAL A 687 14.04 -3.00 43.97
C VAL A 687 15.06 -4.04 44.45
N ALA A 688 14.62 -5.03 45.23
CA ALA A 688 15.42 -6.19 45.60
C ALA A 688 15.67 -7.17 44.43
N GLY A 689 16.69 -8.01 44.55
CA GLY A 689 16.97 -9.09 43.58
C GLY A 689 17.67 -8.64 42.29
N ASN A 690 18.48 -7.59 42.36
CA ASN A 690 19.43 -7.19 41.31
C ASN A 690 20.85 -7.64 41.70
N ALA A 691 21.73 -7.86 40.71
CA ALA A 691 23.00 -8.56 40.92
C ALA A 691 23.96 -7.84 41.88
N LEU A 692 24.00 -6.50 41.85
CA LEU A 692 24.84 -5.70 42.76
C LEU A 692 24.04 -5.02 43.89
N GLY A 693 22.72 -5.25 43.95
CA GLY A 693 21.85 -4.69 44.98
C GLY A 693 20.85 -3.65 44.49
N GLY A 694 20.12 -3.04 45.43
CA GLY A 694 18.92 -2.29 45.13
C GLY A 694 19.17 -0.88 44.60
N ILE A 695 19.54 0.03 45.50
CA ILE A 695 19.64 1.46 45.20
C ILE A 695 21.08 1.91 45.42
N PHE A 696 21.82 2.14 44.35
CA PHE A 696 23.13 2.76 44.40
C PHE A 696 23.01 4.28 44.51
N VAL A 697 23.61 4.83 45.55
CA VAL A 697 23.58 6.25 45.89
C VAL A 697 24.95 6.87 45.64
N GLU A 698 24.99 7.82 44.72
CA GLU A 698 26.17 8.68 44.54
C GLU A 698 26.12 9.82 45.55
N GLY A 699 27.11 9.85 46.44
CA GLY A 699 27.31 10.92 47.41
C GLY A 699 27.49 12.27 46.72
N ASN A 700 26.73 13.26 47.18
CA ASN A 700 26.79 14.63 46.73
C ASN A 700 26.13 15.55 47.78
N GLU A 701 26.21 16.87 47.57
CA GLU A 701 25.52 17.86 48.40
C GLU A 701 24.00 17.73 48.29
N VAL A 702 23.34 17.65 49.45
CA VAL A 702 21.89 17.69 49.62
C VAL A 702 21.54 19.11 50.07
N GLU A 703 20.91 19.89 49.20
CA GLU A 703 20.64 21.32 49.46
C GLU A 703 19.16 21.58 49.81
N SER A 704 18.32 20.55 49.83
CA SER A 704 16.87 20.69 50.06
C SER A 704 16.34 19.65 51.02
N SER A 705 15.42 20.06 51.89
CA SER A 705 14.74 19.15 52.82
C SER A 705 14.01 18.03 52.08
N ALA A 706 14.13 16.82 52.61
CA ALA A 706 13.63 15.62 51.97
C ALA A 706 13.31 14.53 52.99
N THR A 707 12.40 13.63 52.65
CA THR A 707 12.18 12.39 53.41
C THR A 707 12.68 11.21 52.59
N TRP A 708 13.71 10.52 53.06
CA TRP A 708 14.21 9.28 52.46
C TRP A 708 13.40 8.11 52.99
N LYS A 709 12.84 7.33 52.06
CA LYS A 709 11.84 6.30 52.35
C LYS A 709 12.50 4.95 52.64
N LYS A 710 11.79 4.05 53.30
CA LYS A 710 12.20 2.64 53.38
C LYS A 710 11.93 1.96 52.04
N HIS A 711 12.83 1.07 51.62
CA HIS A 711 12.67 0.19 50.47
C HIS A 711 12.93 -1.27 50.87
N ASP A 712 12.59 -2.21 50.00
CA ASP A 712 12.84 -3.65 50.21
C ASP A 712 14.30 -4.07 49.93
N ALA A 713 15.17 -3.10 49.63
CA ALA A 713 16.60 -3.27 49.44
C ALA A 713 17.36 -2.09 50.07
N PRO A 714 18.64 -2.27 50.45
CA PRO A 714 19.44 -1.20 51.04
C PRO A 714 19.76 -0.08 50.04
N TYR A 715 20.01 1.12 50.60
CA TYR A 715 20.77 2.18 49.95
C TYR A 715 22.26 1.86 50.03
N ILE A 716 22.90 1.64 48.89
CA ILE A 716 24.34 1.36 48.79
C ILE A 716 25.04 2.68 48.49
N VAL A 717 25.75 3.24 49.46
CA VAL A 717 26.27 4.62 49.39
C VAL A 717 27.74 4.62 48.99
N LYS A 718 28.07 5.45 47.99
CA LYS A 718 29.45 5.73 47.58
C LYS A 718 29.80 7.20 47.79
N GLY A 719 30.93 7.47 48.44
CA GLY A 719 31.44 8.82 48.67
C GLY A 719 30.64 9.58 49.74
N THR A 720 30.94 10.87 49.88
CA THR A 720 30.37 11.73 50.92
C THR A 720 28.94 12.15 50.61
N VAL A 721 28.04 11.96 51.57
CA VAL A 721 26.70 12.56 51.54
C VAL A 721 26.70 13.78 52.45
N ALA A 722 26.88 14.96 51.86
CA ALA A 722 26.91 16.23 52.57
C ALA A 722 25.50 16.81 52.70
N ILE A 723 25.02 17.00 53.93
CA ILE A 723 23.70 17.54 54.25
C ILE A 723 23.90 18.96 54.78
N GLY A 724 23.62 19.93 53.92
CA GLY A 724 23.94 21.35 54.15
C GLY A 724 24.92 21.86 53.10
N SER A 725 24.66 23.06 52.60
CA SER A 725 25.58 23.79 51.71
C SER A 725 25.36 25.29 51.87
N GLU A 726 26.21 26.11 51.26
CA GLU A 726 26.02 27.56 51.22
C GLU A 726 24.65 27.96 50.63
N LYS A 727 24.01 27.06 49.87
CA LYS A 727 22.74 27.32 49.18
C LYS A 727 21.50 26.95 49.98
N GLY A 728 21.63 26.21 51.09
CA GLY A 728 20.45 25.76 51.82
C GLY A 728 20.75 25.06 53.15
N ALA A 729 19.76 25.16 54.04
CA ALA A 729 19.72 24.50 55.35
C ALA A 729 18.71 23.34 55.36
N PRO A 730 19.01 22.20 54.71
CA PRO A 730 18.07 21.10 54.56
C PRO A 730 17.81 20.41 55.90
N ALA A 731 16.57 19.95 56.09
CA ALA A 731 16.23 18.93 57.08
C ALA A 731 15.91 17.62 56.35
N VAL A 732 16.79 16.64 56.47
CA VAL A 732 16.62 15.31 55.88
C VAL A 732 16.05 14.38 56.94
N THR A 733 14.94 13.70 56.63
CA THR A 733 14.34 12.69 57.51
C THR A 733 14.48 11.31 56.90
N ILE A 734 15.03 10.35 57.65
CA ILE A 734 15.08 8.94 57.24
C ILE A 734 13.91 8.21 57.90
N MET A 735 13.09 7.53 57.09
CA MET A 735 11.98 6.74 57.60
C MET A 735 12.47 5.50 58.39
N PRO A 736 11.78 5.11 59.47
CA PRO A 736 12.09 3.89 60.22
C PRO A 736 12.26 2.64 59.35
N GLY A 737 13.23 1.80 59.72
CA GLY A 737 13.53 0.54 59.03
C GLY A 737 14.30 0.68 57.72
N ALA A 738 14.72 1.88 57.33
CA ALA A 738 15.64 2.07 56.19
C ALA A 738 17.03 1.51 56.52
N LYS A 739 17.70 0.93 55.51
CA LYS A 739 19.05 0.37 55.63
C LYS A 739 20.00 1.06 54.66
N PHE A 740 21.14 1.50 55.16
CA PHE A 740 22.26 2.08 54.43
C PHE A 740 23.47 1.15 54.55
N GLU A 741 23.98 0.72 53.41
CA GLU A 741 25.21 -0.05 53.25
C GLU A 741 26.26 0.86 52.62
N LEU A 742 27.25 1.28 53.40
CA LEU A 742 28.24 2.25 52.96
C LEU A 742 29.49 1.54 52.44
N LEU A 743 30.01 2.01 51.31
CA LEU A 743 31.30 1.59 50.78
C LEU A 743 32.44 2.22 51.59
N GLN A 744 33.67 1.72 51.36
CA GLN A 744 34.87 2.31 51.96
C GLN A 744 34.94 3.81 51.66
N GLU A 745 35.33 4.62 52.64
CA GLU A 745 35.41 6.09 52.57
C GLU A 745 34.05 6.79 52.30
N ALA A 746 32.92 6.06 52.30
CA ALA A 746 31.60 6.68 52.28
C ALA A 746 31.18 7.07 53.70
N TYR A 747 30.70 8.29 53.87
CA TYR A 747 30.28 8.83 55.17
C TYR A 747 29.18 9.89 54.98
N PHE A 748 28.47 10.20 56.07
CA PHE A 748 27.53 11.30 56.12
C PHE A 748 28.19 12.50 56.80
N GLU A 749 28.16 13.63 56.12
CA GLU A 749 28.66 14.90 56.63
C GLU A 749 27.47 15.82 56.85
N ILE A 750 27.17 16.15 58.08
CA ILE A 750 25.93 16.84 58.46
C ILE A 750 26.30 18.20 59.00
N GLY A 751 25.96 19.23 58.24
CA GLY A 751 26.18 20.60 58.61
C GLY A 751 27.65 20.97 58.79
N TYR A 752 28.56 20.57 57.90
CA TYR A 752 29.95 21.02 57.96
C TYR A 752 30.09 22.43 57.37
N SER A 753 30.39 23.41 58.22
CA SER A 753 30.46 24.87 57.93
C SER A 753 29.21 25.52 57.35
N ASN A 754 28.16 24.74 57.08
CA ASN A 754 26.88 25.19 56.52
C ASN A 754 25.73 24.55 57.30
N ALA A 755 24.60 25.25 57.43
CA ALA A 755 23.49 24.73 58.20
C ALA A 755 22.89 23.45 57.56
N GLY A 756 22.57 22.44 58.35
CA GLY A 756 21.93 21.21 57.88
C GLY A 756 21.49 20.29 59.02
N ALA A 757 20.50 19.43 58.78
CA ALA A 757 19.99 18.50 59.80
C ALA A 757 19.72 17.11 59.22
N LEU A 758 20.12 16.08 59.95
CA LEU A 758 19.74 14.68 59.68
C LEU A 758 18.91 14.13 60.84
N ILE A 759 17.68 13.73 60.53
CA ILE A 759 16.69 13.18 61.47
C ILE A 759 16.52 11.69 61.13
N ALA A 760 17.32 10.85 61.76
CA ALA A 760 17.31 9.40 61.65
C ALA A 760 16.66 8.79 62.91
N ASN A 761 15.34 8.85 62.97
CA ASN A 761 14.57 8.35 64.12
C ASN A 761 13.80 7.09 63.72
N GLY A 762 14.40 5.92 64.00
CA GLY A 762 13.77 4.61 63.86
C GLY A 762 12.77 4.30 64.99
N THR A 763 12.35 3.05 65.05
CA THR A 763 11.54 2.53 66.17
C THR A 763 12.18 1.25 66.74
N ALA A 764 11.68 0.79 67.88
CA ALA A 764 12.14 -0.46 68.49
C ALA A 764 11.96 -1.69 67.58
N THR A 765 11.00 -1.68 66.66
CA THR A 765 10.74 -2.78 65.71
C THR A 765 11.34 -2.53 64.33
N ASP A 766 11.54 -1.26 63.96
CA ASP A 766 12.05 -0.84 62.65
C ASP A 766 13.22 0.13 62.85
N SER A 767 14.34 -0.40 63.34
CA SER A 767 15.57 0.38 63.51
C SER A 767 16.14 0.80 62.16
N ILE A 768 16.70 2.01 62.10
CA ILE A 768 17.47 2.46 60.93
C ILE A 768 18.87 1.87 61.03
N VAL A 769 19.38 1.28 59.94
CA VAL A 769 20.66 0.57 59.95
C VAL A 769 21.69 1.30 59.09
N PHE A 770 22.86 1.59 59.66
CA PHE A 770 24.06 2.05 58.97
C PHE A 770 25.15 0.99 59.17
N THR A 771 25.59 0.37 58.09
CA THR A 771 26.57 -0.72 58.12
C THR A 771 27.47 -0.68 56.89
N SER A 772 28.56 -1.44 56.90
CA SER A 772 29.43 -1.59 55.73
C SER A 772 28.78 -2.47 54.66
N HIS A 773 28.93 -2.08 53.39
CA HIS A 773 28.50 -2.89 52.26
C HIS A 773 29.38 -4.14 52.05
N ASN A 774 30.68 -4.02 52.29
CA ASN A 774 31.64 -5.09 52.06
C ASN A 774 32.09 -5.70 53.38
N ASP A 775 32.10 -7.03 53.46
CA ASP A 775 32.61 -7.72 54.65
C ASP A 775 34.10 -7.43 54.87
N GLY A 776 34.46 -7.16 56.13
CA GLY A 776 35.83 -6.84 56.54
C GLY A 776 36.31 -5.43 56.17
N VAL A 777 35.45 -4.58 55.62
CA VAL A 777 35.76 -3.19 55.28
C VAL A 777 34.99 -2.28 56.23
N PHE A 778 35.63 -1.24 56.76
CA PHE A 778 34.98 -0.19 57.52
C PHE A 778 34.57 0.97 56.62
N TRP A 779 33.41 1.57 56.87
CA TRP A 779 32.95 2.80 56.22
C TRP A 779 33.21 4.01 57.11
N GLY A 780 33.17 5.23 56.57
CA GLY A 780 33.55 6.43 57.31
C GLY A 780 34.84 7.06 56.80
N TYR A 781 35.05 8.31 57.19
CA TYR A 781 36.29 9.05 56.92
C TYR A 781 37.45 8.46 57.74
N SER A 782 38.64 8.38 57.16
CA SER A 782 39.83 7.76 57.77
C SER A 782 40.92 8.76 58.25
N GLY A 783 40.64 10.07 58.20
CA GLY A 783 41.56 11.13 58.66
C GLY A 783 41.53 11.41 60.16
N ASP A 784 42.13 12.53 60.58
CA ASP A 784 42.32 12.89 62.01
C ASP A 784 40.99 13.05 62.79
N ASN A 785 39.88 13.29 62.07
CA ASN A 785 38.50 13.32 62.58
C ASN A 785 37.68 12.14 62.01
N ALA A 786 38.20 10.92 62.15
CA ALA A 786 37.59 9.73 61.56
C ALA A 786 36.15 9.51 62.07
N GLY A 787 35.18 9.42 61.16
CA GLY A 787 33.77 9.29 61.50
C GLY A 787 32.90 8.81 60.33
N GLY A 788 31.91 7.97 60.66
CA GLY A 788 30.87 7.52 59.75
C GLY A 788 29.72 8.52 59.63
N LEU A 789 29.06 8.81 60.76
CA LEU A 789 28.04 9.86 60.87
C LEU A 789 28.68 11.09 61.51
N TRP A 790 29.16 12.02 60.68
CA TRP A 790 29.82 13.24 61.15
C TRP A 790 28.79 14.37 61.27
N VAL A 791 28.56 14.81 62.51
CA VAL A 791 27.77 16.00 62.87
C VAL A 791 28.74 17.16 63.07
N GLY A 792 28.85 18.03 62.07
CA GLY A 792 29.75 19.19 62.06
C GLY A 792 29.21 20.41 62.80
N ASP A 793 30.03 21.46 62.87
CA ASP A 793 29.81 22.74 63.55
C ASP A 793 28.54 23.52 63.10
N GLY A 794 28.10 23.35 61.86
CA GLY A 794 26.86 23.93 61.32
C GLY A 794 25.63 23.04 61.50
N ALA A 795 25.74 21.86 62.11
CA ALA A 795 24.60 20.96 62.28
C ALA A 795 23.50 21.58 63.15
N ALA A 796 22.25 21.48 62.71
CA ALA A 796 21.13 21.93 63.51
C ALA A 796 20.94 21.01 64.73
N THR A 797 20.52 21.58 65.86
CA THR A 797 20.23 20.85 67.11
C THR A 797 19.08 19.83 66.99
N THR A 798 18.32 19.88 65.90
CA THR A 798 17.30 18.88 65.56
C THR A 798 17.90 17.58 64.97
N THR A 799 19.20 17.56 64.68
CA THR A 799 19.93 16.37 64.25
C THR A 799 19.82 15.29 65.32
N SER A 800 19.31 14.13 64.92
CA SER A 800 18.95 13.07 65.84
C SER A 800 19.12 11.69 65.22
N PHE A 801 19.65 10.79 66.03
CA PHE A 801 19.81 9.37 65.77
C PHE A 801 19.11 8.63 66.90
N THR A 802 17.89 8.14 66.65
CA THR A 802 17.12 7.39 67.64
C THR A 802 16.78 6.01 67.10
N TYR A 803 16.92 4.95 67.91
CA TYR A 803 16.69 3.56 67.47
C TYR A 803 17.44 3.21 66.17
N CYS A 804 18.72 3.58 66.11
CA CYS A 804 19.60 3.23 65.00
C CYS A 804 20.50 2.03 65.36
N ILE A 805 20.89 1.25 64.36
CA ILE A 805 21.98 0.28 64.43
C ILE A 805 23.14 0.87 63.63
N ILE A 806 24.26 1.14 64.29
CA ILE A 806 25.45 1.74 63.67
C ILE A 806 26.61 0.78 63.90
N GLU A 807 27.14 0.22 62.82
CA GLU A 807 28.16 -0.81 62.92
C GLU A 807 29.15 -0.79 61.75
N LYS A 808 30.34 -1.37 61.98
CA LYS A 808 31.39 -1.48 60.96
C LYS A 808 31.83 -0.13 60.38
N ALA A 809 31.81 0.94 61.16
CA ALA A 809 32.35 2.24 60.78
C ALA A 809 33.80 2.44 61.29
N THR A 810 34.54 3.39 60.72
CA THR A 810 35.85 3.86 61.25
C THR A 810 35.66 4.46 62.64
N ALA A 811 34.64 5.30 62.82
CA ALA A 811 33.98 5.58 64.09
C ALA A 811 32.47 5.72 63.86
N GLY A 812 31.64 5.30 64.83
CA GLY A 812 30.19 5.22 64.62
C GLY A 812 29.53 6.58 64.37
N VAL A 813 29.55 7.45 65.39
CA VAL A 813 29.06 8.83 65.31
C VAL A 813 30.15 9.77 65.78
N TYR A 814 30.40 10.84 65.04
CA TYR A 814 31.36 11.89 65.39
C TYR A 814 30.59 13.21 65.58
N LEU A 815 30.71 13.84 66.74
CA LEU A 815 29.90 14.97 67.18
C LEU A 815 30.78 16.20 67.48
N ASP A 816 30.85 17.16 66.55
CA ASP A 816 31.40 18.50 66.79
C ASP A 816 30.35 19.50 67.32
N MET A 817 29.07 19.16 67.17
CA MET A 817 27.91 19.98 67.56
C MET A 817 26.86 19.14 68.27
N ALA A 818 26.08 19.77 69.15
CA ALA A 818 25.06 19.10 69.95
C ALA A 818 23.98 18.40 69.07
N ALA A 819 23.87 17.09 69.25
CA ALA A 819 22.86 16.24 68.60
C ALA A 819 22.25 15.25 69.60
N THR A 820 21.18 14.56 69.21
CA THR A 820 20.62 13.45 70.02
C THR A 820 21.08 12.10 69.47
N VAL A 821 21.70 11.26 70.31
CA VAL A 821 21.99 9.85 70.00
C VAL A 821 21.38 8.97 71.09
N LYS A 822 20.23 8.34 70.80
CA LYS A 822 19.40 7.70 71.82
C LYS A 822 18.83 6.34 71.42
N ASN A 823 18.80 5.37 72.35
CA ASN A 823 18.25 4.03 72.09
C ASN A 823 18.90 3.31 70.89
N CYS A 824 20.14 3.65 70.56
CA CYS A 824 20.87 3.08 69.43
C CYS A 824 21.68 1.85 69.86
N THR A 825 21.88 0.91 68.94
CA THR A 825 22.86 -0.18 69.08
C THR A 825 24.10 0.20 68.28
N ILE A 826 25.24 0.39 68.95
CA ILE A 826 26.48 0.88 68.33
C ILE A 826 27.60 -0.13 68.60
N ARG A 827 28.04 -0.82 67.54
CA ARG A 827 28.88 -2.01 67.72
C ARG A 827 29.82 -2.31 66.56
N ASN A 828 30.84 -3.13 66.78
CA ASN A 828 31.75 -3.61 65.73
C ASN A 828 32.38 -2.48 64.90
N ASN A 829 32.62 -1.31 65.49
CA ASN A 829 33.33 -0.22 64.82
C ASN A 829 34.84 -0.38 65.00
N GLU A 830 35.63 0.08 64.03
CA GLU A 830 37.10 0.01 64.08
C GLU A 830 37.64 0.86 65.24
N GLY A 831 37.13 2.09 65.35
CA GLY A 831 37.45 3.05 66.40
C GLY A 831 36.39 3.07 67.50
N PHE A 832 36.01 4.28 67.92
CA PHE A 832 35.02 4.48 68.96
C PHE A 832 33.58 4.34 68.44
N GLY A 833 32.66 3.94 69.32
CA GLY A 833 31.22 3.97 69.02
C GLY A 833 30.71 5.40 68.81
N ILE A 834 31.01 6.31 69.74
CA ILE A 834 30.72 7.75 69.64
C ILE A 834 31.99 8.54 69.99
N VAL A 835 32.29 9.56 69.20
CA VAL A 835 33.31 10.57 69.50
C VAL A 835 32.62 11.92 69.70
N ILE A 836 32.89 12.56 70.84
CA ILE A 836 32.42 13.91 71.18
C ILE A 836 33.63 14.84 71.15
N ALA A 837 33.56 15.89 70.35
CA ALA A 837 34.56 16.92 70.19
C ALA A 837 33.92 18.32 70.26
N ASP A 838 34.73 19.34 70.55
CA ASP A 838 34.36 20.76 70.51
C ASP A 838 32.99 21.08 71.19
N GLU A 839 32.04 21.66 70.45
CA GLU A 839 30.72 22.08 70.94
C GLU A 839 29.72 20.90 71.07
N GLY A 840 30.17 19.66 70.85
CA GLY A 840 29.39 18.44 70.99
C GLY A 840 29.07 18.05 72.45
N THR A 841 29.65 18.73 73.45
CA THR A 841 29.48 18.37 74.88
C THR A 841 28.04 18.45 75.39
N ASP A 842 27.18 19.24 74.73
CA ASP A 842 25.75 19.36 75.04
C ASP A 842 24.88 18.28 74.35
N ALA A 843 25.50 17.31 73.67
CA ALA A 843 24.79 16.22 73.00
C ALA A 843 24.01 15.33 74.00
N ASN A 844 22.79 14.97 73.63
CA ASN A 844 21.99 14.02 74.39
C ASN A 844 22.33 12.58 73.98
N VAL A 845 23.32 11.99 74.65
CA VAL A 845 23.72 10.60 74.48
C VAL A 845 23.15 9.76 75.63
N SER A 846 22.09 8.99 75.36
CA SER A 846 21.40 8.22 76.41
C SER A 846 20.83 6.89 75.91
N ASP A 847 20.66 5.93 76.81
CA ASP A 847 19.97 4.65 76.55
C ASP A 847 20.53 3.82 75.37
N ASN A 848 21.79 4.03 74.99
CA ASN A 848 22.46 3.29 73.90
C ASN A 848 23.07 1.96 74.40
N VAL A 849 23.13 0.97 73.52
CA VAL A 849 23.75 -0.34 73.76
C VAL A 849 25.03 -0.44 72.93
N TYR A 850 26.14 -0.75 73.59
CA TYR A 850 27.45 -0.87 72.94
C TYR A 850 28.02 -2.29 73.04
N SER A 851 28.77 -2.69 72.01
CA SER A 851 29.51 -3.97 72.02
C SER A 851 30.61 -3.97 70.96
N ASP A 852 31.76 -4.58 71.26
CA ASP A 852 32.81 -4.88 70.28
C ASP A 852 33.33 -3.68 69.45
N ASN A 853 33.41 -2.48 70.04
CA ASN A 853 34.05 -1.30 69.41
C ASN A 853 35.56 -1.31 69.69
N GLY A 854 36.40 -1.11 68.68
CA GLY A 854 37.84 -1.36 68.76
C GLY A 854 38.62 -0.40 69.69
N SER A 855 38.25 0.88 69.71
CA SER A 855 38.90 1.88 70.58
C SER A 855 38.12 2.18 71.87
N GLY A 856 36.88 1.72 71.98
CA GLY A 856 35.99 1.94 73.13
C GLY A 856 34.60 2.43 72.72
N ASP A 857 33.71 2.62 73.70
CA ASP A 857 32.31 2.95 73.42
C ASP A 857 32.09 4.44 73.16
N VAL A 858 32.65 5.29 74.02
CA VAL A 858 32.55 6.76 73.92
C VAL A 858 33.91 7.39 74.20
N SER A 859 34.35 8.30 73.32
CA SER A 859 35.49 9.20 73.54
C SER A 859 35.00 10.64 73.66
N GLN A 860 35.61 11.42 74.55
CA GLN A 860 35.36 12.84 74.71
C GLN A 860 36.69 13.58 74.72
N TYR A 861 36.89 14.48 73.74
CA TYR A 861 38.04 15.38 73.69
C TYR A 861 37.63 16.75 74.26
N GLU A 862 38.50 17.36 75.07
CA GLU A 862 38.36 18.76 75.52
C GLU A 862 39.07 19.73 74.57
#